data_AF-A4I8S4-F1
#
_entry.id   AF-A4I8S4-F1
#
_cell.length_a   1.000
_cell.length_b   1.000
_cell.length_c   1.000
_cell.angle_alpha   90.00
_cell.angle_beta   90.00
_cell.angle_gamma   90.00
#
_symmetry.space_group_name_H-M   'P 1'
#
loop_
_entity.id
_entity.type
_entity.pdbx_description
1 polymer ?
#
loop_
_entity_poly.entity_id
_entity_poly.type
_entity_poly.pdbx_seq_one_letter_code
_entity_poly.pdbx_strand_id
1 'polypeptide(L)'
;MRSPNDSVAYESDSDVSEMDPESDVLAPVQRRIEEQLRKHLQELSQQIHETNNELSGVEKERESCGVDLYNAQQHLATLQKTLEGYHEKHAAIQQQHEDKLRAREELSSAAESAQKKVDDMQKQYTRYHNELAKLTETLMKVERFNQELKDEVELERRAAHKTEDDITNLEKAKLRQDSLILSMQKRIETLENESAMLDEQIGSQREETKRARETLADAASEMEAIVMEKKQLVQQWRSSLIGMQRRQDAVRKTEEALQQQKNELLVLENEITGYRHDIRTSQAENTKLTAFMSRIDNEIIILERQMDGLLLKKEEATKAYALLEQSIASSVEERKAVEQKMKLKAAELSEVEKQIAKHAKAIVEMENEMLVHLSRESTLKQESKGALQEIRKIKESIRAKEQKVTQMENELARIRVDTLQSKAYNETLATTLADLEKELQSRSAMIEKMQADIRRRNNEIDRKQNQLDQLNHQYEQILAAHNDLQGDHVGPLEATINSLSRAIATKSSENEALQQEWIRLQTELVNYKNNMNDINEAILDAQAKATILKQKKDRLLANISEGKQQVANLQNKSNAMHLEMKRVNTLLSQNNGAQQSASDDVFFLEKDLVRRLEERKREAIQLEKKVEDMRQSKSDIVEQILSCERDIMFWERKLQVARETEMALDPTIGCAEMEKMKKEITFMEQRMSQLQREQKFLIEEMQKMIDHRDIIRTKGKAIQIASQKNKNGVTRLAVEKENMRLFKELNAKRQESRRKEKLVKESMAEMDRIAADVDRTQHEIQNLDAQIEDLQGQIAAAKKERNRAEDEKRLRQNNLQRLRDAEAGAYRLMCYPEEAATEAARLDEGRRAVVNIMEELSAQFPDLAPSLQDLMTSV
;
A
#
# COMPACT_ATOMS: atom_id res chain seq x y z
N MET A 1 -46.08 70.50 4.82
CA MET A 1 -46.44 71.92 4.57
C MET A 1 -46.31 72.20 3.08
N ARG A 2 -47.39 72.72 2.47
CA ARG A 2 -47.54 73.14 1.06
C ARG A 2 -47.45 72.01 0.02
N SER A 3 -48.36 71.85 -0.93
CA SER A 3 -49.68 72.42 -1.23
C SER A 3 -50.34 71.46 -2.23
N PRO A 4 -51.63 71.13 -2.10
CA PRO A 4 -52.44 70.62 -3.21
C PRO A 4 -52.87 71.78 -4.13
N ASN A 5 -53.51 71.44 -5.25
CA ASN A 5 -54.09 72.30 -6.31
C ASN A 5 -53.07 72.84 -7.33
N ASP A 6 -53.25 72.76 -8.65
CA ASP A 6 -54.40 72.43 -9.50
C ASP A 6 -53.86 72.00 -10.88
N SER A 7 -54.26 70.84 -11.41
CA SER A 7 -54.24 70.60 -12.86
C SER A 7 -55.63 70.11 -13.26
N VAL A 8 -56.49 71.09 -13.48
CA VAL A 8 -57.86 70.96 -13.96
C VAL A 8 -57.88 70.39 -15.38
N ALA A 9 -58.66 69.32 -15.54
CA ALA A 9 -59.40 68.82 -16.70
C ALA A 9 -58.78 68.88 -18.11
N TYR A 10 -58.59 67.70 -18.71
CA TYR A 10 -58.95 67.41 -20.10
C TYR A 10 -59.40 65.94 -20.21
N GLU A 11 -60.65 65.66 -19.86
CA GLU A 11 -61.38 64.53 -20.43
C GLU A 11 -61.62 64.88 -21.90
N SER A 12 -60.94 64.16 -22.78
CA SER A 12 -61.17 64.21 -24.21
C SER A 12 -60.99 62.79 -24.72
N ASP A 13 -62.02 61.97 -24.50
CA ASP A 13 -62.27 60.74 -25.24
C ASP A 13 -62.42 61.11 -26.72
N SER A 14 -61.28 61.23 -27.37
CA SER A 14 -61.15 61.38 -28.81
C SER A 14 -61.04 59.97 -29.39
N ASP A 15 -62.18 59.28 -29.46
CA ASP A 15 -62.40 58.14 -30.38
C ASP A 15 -62.30 58.67 -31.81
N VAL A 16 -61.07 58.84 -32.29
CA VAL A 16 -60.79 59.20 -33.68
C VAL A 16 -59.85 58.17 -34.28
N SER A 17 -60.53 57.18 -34.85
CA SER A 17 -60.43 56.82 -36.26
C SER A 17 -59.10 56.24 -36.72
N GLU A 18 -59.12 54.92 -36.75
CA GLU A 18 -58.23 53.98 -37.44
C GLU A 18 -58.32 54.18 -38.97
N MET A 19 -57.91 55.35 -39.44
CA MET A 19 -57.78 55.65 -40.86
C MET A 19 -56.45 55.17 -41.40
N ASP A 20 -56.55 54.38 -42.47
CA ASP A 20 -55.45 53.73 -43.17
C ASP A 20 -54.48 54.78 -43.80
N PRO A 21 -53.18 54.78 -43.41
CA PRO A 21 -52.21 55.81 -43.76
C PRO A 21 -51.81 55.89 -45.24
N GLU A 22 -52.13 54.90 -46.08
CA GLU A 22 -51.97 54.98 -47.54
C GLU A 22 -53.23 55.48 -48.27
N SER A 23 -54.27 55.86 -47.53
CA SER A 23 -55.38 56.63 -48.08
C SER A 23 -54.84 57.88 -48.79
N ASP A 24 -55.12 57.99 -50.09
CA ASP A 24 -54.82 59.17 -50.92
C ASP A 24 -55.22 60.50 -50.25
N VAL A 25 -56.17 60.44 -49.31
CA VAL A 25 -56.70 61.57 -48.58
C VAL A 25 -55.67 62.22 -47.63
N LEU A 26 -54.61 61.52 -47.22
CA LEU A 26 -53.56 62.07 -46.33
C LEU A 26 -52.33 62.64 -47.07
N ALA A 27 -52.15 62.33 -48.37
CA ALA A 27 -50.93 62.65 -49.14
C ALA A 27 -50.49 64.14 -49.14
N PRO A 28 -51.39 65.14 -49.18
CA PRO A 28 -51.01 66.56 -49.21
C PRO A 28 -50.48 67.07 -47.86
N VAL A 29 -51.03 66.55 -46.77
CA VAL A 29 -50.59 66.84 -45.41
C VAL A 29 -49.18 66.30 -45.21
N GLN A 30 -48.91 65.12 -45.79
CA GLN A 30 -47.62 64.43 -45.70
C GLN A 30 -46.47 65.22 -46.32
N ARG A 31 -46.63 65.75 -47.55
CA ARG A 31 -45.57 66.51 -48.25
C ARG A 31 -45.15 67.81 -47.55
N ARG A 32 -46.10 68.50 -46.93
CA ARG A 32 -45.84 69.81 -46.31
C ARG A 32 -45.11 69.66 -44.97
N ILE A 33 -45.40 68.56 -44.30
CA ILE A 33 -44.63 68.08 -43.17
C ILE A 33 -43.19 67.74 -43.62
N GLU A 34 -42.98 67.04 -44.75
CA GLU A 34 -41.64 66.61 -45.20
C GLU A 34 -40.60 67.74 -45.29
N GLU A 35 -41.01 68.91 -45.75
CA GLU A 35 -40.08 70.00 -46.07
C GLU A 35 -39.65 70.79 -44.82
N GLN A 36 -40.58 71.09 -43.91
CA GLN A 36 -40.25 71.62 -42.57
C GLN A 36 -39.31 70.67 -41.84
N LEU A 37 -39.55 69.37 -41.98
CA LEU A 37 -38.73 68.36 -41.36
C LEU A 37 -37.29 68.37 -41.87
N ARG A 38 -37.05 68.48 -43.19
CA ARG A 38 -35.69 68.44 -43.78
C ARG A 38 -34.75 69.51 -43.25
N LYS A 39 -35.22 70.75 -43.08
CA LYS A 39 -34.39 71.86 -42.58
C LYS A 39 -34.05 71.70 -41.11
N HIS A 40 -35.02 71.29 -40.30
CA HIS A 40 -34.75 70.92 -38.91
C HIS A 40 -33.76 69.77 -38.84
N LEU A 41 -33.88 68.81 -39.75
CA LEU A 41 -33.00 67.65 -39.85
C LEU A 41 -31.52 68.06 -39.93
N GLN A 42 -31.16 69.05 -40.74
CA GLN A 42 -29.76 69.39 -40.99
C GLN A 42 -29.10 70.13 -39.81
N GLU A 43 -29.80 71.09 -39.20
CA GLU A 43 -29.31 71.82 -38.01
C GLU A 43 -29.26 70.92 -36.77
N LEU A 44 -30.27 70.07 -36.62
CA LEU A 44 -30.21 69.00 -35.64
C LEU A 44 -29.04 68.07 -35.95
N SER A 45 -28.79 67.68 -37.21
CA SER A 45 -27.73 66.71 -37.54
C SER A 45 -26.34 67.13 -37.07
N GLN A 46 -25.98 68.42 -37.19
CA GLN A 46 -24.66 68.90 -36.77
C GLN A 46 -24.51 68.96 -35.25
N GLN A 47 -25.50 69.54 -34.55
CA GLN A 47 -25.49 69.54 -33.08
C GLN A 47 -25.52 68.11 -32.55
N ILE A 48 -26.34 67.25 -33.17
CA ILE A 48 -26.38 65.81 -32.92
C ILE A 48 -25.01 65.20 -33.15
N HIS A 49 -24.25 65.53 -34.19
CA HIS A 49 -22.94 64.88 -34.42
C HIS A 49 -21.91 65.22 -33.35
N GLU A 50 -21.81 66.48 -32.95
CA GLU A 50 -20.88 66.91 -31.90
C GLU A 50 -21.29 66.35 -30.55
N THR A 51 -22.58 66.47 -30.19
CA THR A 51 -23.08 65.85 -28.97
C THR A 51 -22.97 64.33 -29.05
N ASN A 52 -23.14 63.70 -30.20
CA ASN A 52 -23.04 62.25 -30.37
C ASN A 52 -21.62 61.75 -30.24
N ASN A 53 -20.59 62.54 -30.59
CA ASN A 53 -19.22 62.08 -30.39
C ASN A 53 -18.83 62.12 -28.92
N GLU A 54 -19.19 63.19 -28.21
CA GLU A 54 -18.99 63.30 -26.76
C GLU A 54 -19.86 62.28 -26.01
N LEU A 55 -21.13 62.19 -26.40
CA LEU A 55 -22.06 61.20 -25.91
C LEU A 55 -21.57 59.79 -26.25
N SER A 56 -21.06 59.50 -27.45
CA SER A 56 -20.53 58.16 -27.80
C SER A 56 -19.31 57.79 -26.98
N GLY A 57 -18.45 58.75 -26.63
CA GLY A 57 -17.33 58.50 -25.72
C GLY A 57 -17.81 58.12 -24.31
N VAL A 58 -18.70 58.96 -23.74
CA VAL A 58 -19.28 58.72 -22.41
C VAL A 58 -20.20 57.51 -22.40
N GLU A 59 -20.91 57.26 -23.49
CA GLU A 59 -21.75 56.09 -23.72
C GLU A 59 -20.89 54.86 -23.82
N LYS A 60 -19.79 54.83 -24.56
CA LYS A 60 -18.91 53.66 -24.57
C LYS A 60 -18.35 53.34 -23.18
N GLU A 61 -18.00 54.35 -22.39
CA GLU A 61 -17.57 54.15 -21.01
C GLU A 61 -18.72 53.66 -20.12
N ARG A 62 -19.90 54.29 -20.22
CA ARG A 62 -21.14 53.92 -19.52
C ARG A 62 -21.68 52.58 -20.00
N GLU A 63 -21.45 52.19 -21.24
CA GLU A 63 -21.85 50.96 -21.89
C GLU A 63 -20.89 49.87 -21.49
N SER A 64 -19.57 50.09 -21.44
CA SER A 64 -18.68 49.05 -20.92
C SER A 64 -18.97 48.81 -19.44
N CYS A 65 -19.09 49.87 -18.64
CA CYS A 65 -19.40 49.78 -17.22
C CYS A 65 -20.84 49.28 -17.00
N GLY A 66 -21.76 49.64 -17.88
CA GLY A 66 -23.16 49.21 -17.89
C GLY A 66 -23.33 47.79 -18.40
N VAL A 67 -22.51 47.32 -19.33
CA VAL A 67 -22.43 45.92 -19.79
C VAL A 67 -21.83 45.09 -18.68
N ASP A 68 -20.81 45.56 -17.97
CA ASP A 68 -20.25 44.86 -16.83
C ASP A 68 -21.25 44.80 -15.67
N LEU A 69 -21.91 45.91 -15.34
CA LEU A 69 -22.98 45.96 -14.34
C LEU A 69 -24.17 45.13 -14.77
N TYR A 70 -24.57 45.16 -16.05
CA TYR A 70 -25.69 44.39 -16.57
C TYR A 70 -25.37 42.92 -16.64
N ASN A 71 -24.16 42.52 -17.02
CA ASN A 71 -23.71 41.13 -16.98
C ASN A 71 -23.67 40.66 -15.52
N ALA A 72 -23.13 41.45 -14.60
CA ALA A 72 -23.15 41.14 -13.17
C ALA A 72 -24.58 41.07 -12.63
N GLN A 73 -25.47 41.97 -13.04
CA GLN A 73 -26.86 42.03 -12.61
C GLN A 73 -27.71 40.96 -13.29
N GLN A 74 -27.41 40.55 -14.52
CA GLN A 74 -27.98 39.39 -15.18
C GLN A 74 -27.51 38.12 -14.48
N HIS A 75 -26.21 37.96 -14.20
CA HIS A 75 -25.73 36.83 -13.42
C HIS A 75 -26.39 36.77 -12.05
N LEU A 76 -26.50 37.91 -11.35
CA LEU A 76 -27.16 38.01 -10.06
C LEU A 76 -28.67 37.72 -10.18
N ALA A 77 -29.35 38.23 -11.19
CA ALA A 77 -30.77 38.00 -11.45
C ALA A 77 -31.03 36.56 -11.90
N THR A 78 -30.11 35.95 -12.64
CA THR A 78 -30.19 34.53 -13.02
C THR A 78 -30.01 33.67 -11.78
N LEU A 79 -29.04 33.99 -10.93
CA LEU A 79 -28.86 33.35 -9.63
C LEU A 79 -30.09 33.54 -8.74
N GLN A 80 -30.61 34.75 -8.58
CA GLN A 80 -31.83 35.04 -7.82
C GLN A 80 -33.04 34.30 -8.38
N LYS A 81 -33.27 34.34 -9.70
CA LYS A 81 -34.35 33.60 -10.36
C LYS A 81 -34.20 32.09 -10.21
N THR A 82 -32.97 31.56 -10.26
CA THR A 82 -32.75 30.14 -9.97
C THR A 82 -33.04 29.82 -8.50
N LEU A 83 -32.65 30.69 -7.58
CA LEU A 83 -32.84 30.51 -6.14
C LEU A 83 -34.32 30.64 -5.73
N GLU A 84 -35.02 31.62 -6.30
CA GLU A 84 -36.47 31.77 -6.23
C GLU A 84 -37.17 30.58 -6.88
N GLY A 85 -36.73 30.14 -8.07
CA GLY A 85 -37.26 28.94 -8.70
C GLY A 85 -37.04 27.67 -7.87
N TYR A 86 -35.92 27.56 -7.14
CA TYR A 86 -35.69 26.49 -6.17
C TYR A 86 -36.58 26.65 -4.93
N HIS A 87 -36.80 27.87 -4.43
CA HIS A 87 -37.71 28.14 -3.32
C HIS A 87 -39.18 27.88 -3.68
N GLU A 88 -39.62 28.26 -4.88
CA GLU A 88 -40.95 27.97 -5.41
C GLU A 88 -41.12 26.47 -5.61
N LYS A 89 -40.14 25.77 -6.19
CA LYS A 89 -40.16 24.31 -6.29
C LYS A 89 -40.23 23.66 -4.91
N HIS A 90 -39.45 24.13 -3.95
CA HIS A 90 -39.48 23.63 -2.58
C HIS A 90 -40.83 23.88 -1.92
N ALA A 91 -41.38 25.10 -2.03
CA ALA A 91 -42.68 25.46 -1.49
C ALA A 91 -43.81 24.66 -2.17
N ALA A 92 -43.75 24.46 -3.49
CA ALA A 92 -44.71 23.66 -4.24
C ALA A 92 -44.63 22.17 -3.86
N ILE A 93 -43.42 21.61 -3.70
CA ILE A 93 -43.23 20.23 -3.23
C ILE A 93 -43.73 20.10 -1.80
N GLN A 94 -43.48 21.07 -0.93
CA GLN A 94 -43.93 21.06 0.46
C GLN A 94 -45.45 21.20 0.56
N GLN A 95 -46.06 22.06 -0.25
CA GLN A 95 -47.51 22.17 -0.36
C GLN A 95 -48.12 20.89 -0.95
N GLN A 96 -47.55 20.31 -2.00
CA GLN A 96 -47.98 19.01 -2.52
C GLN A 96 -47.86 17.90 -1.46
N HIS A 97 -46.80 17.91 -0.65
CA HIS A 97 -46.63 16.96 0.45
C HIS A 97 -47.71 17.15 1.53
N GLU A 98 -47.99 18.39 1.93
CA GLU A 98 -49.08 18.70 2.87
C GLU A 98 -50.46 18.35 2.31
N ASP A 99 -50.73 18.66 1.04
CA ASP A 99 -51.96 18.30 0.36
C ASP A 99 -52.12 16.78 0.23
N LYS A 100 -51.02 16.05 -0.05
CA LYS A 100 -51.03 14.58 -0.08
C LYS A 100 -51.21 13.98 1.32
N LEU A 101 -50.66 14.60 2.36
CA LEU A 101 -50.91 14.20 3.75
C LEU A 101 -52.37 14.43 4.14
N ARG A 102 -52.94 15.60 3.84
CA ARG A 102 -54.36 15.89 4.06
C ARG A 102 -55.26 14.95 3.27
N ALA A 103 -54.97 14.74 1.98
CA ALA A 103 -55.72 13.79 1.15
C ALA A 103 -55.64 12.36 1.70
N ARG A 104 -54.49 11.96 2.26
CA ARG A 104 -54.35 10.66 2.93
C ARG A 104 -55.17 10.58 4.22
N GLU A 105 -55.20 11.64 5.04
CA GLU A 105 -56.03 11.72 6.25
C GLU A 105 -57.53 11.75 5.91
N GLU A 106 -57.93 12.47 4.87
CA GLU A 106 -59.29 12.49 4.32
C GLU A 106 -59.67 11.11 3.75
N LEU A 107 -58.80 10.46 2.97
CA LEU A 107 -59.03 9.09 2.48
C LEU A 107 -59.10 8.09 3.63
N SER A 108 -58.28 8.23 4.67
CA SER A 108 -58.31 7.36 5.85
C SER A 108 -59.61 7.54 6.61
N SER A 109 -60.04 8.78 6.86
CA SER A 109 -61.30 9.07 7.56
C SER A 109 -62.53 8.69 6.71
N ALA A 110 -62.48 8.86 5.39
CA ALA A 110 -63.50 8.39 4.46
C ALA A 110 -63.56 6.86 4.42
N ALA A 111 -62.42 6.17 4.42
CA ALA A 111 -62.35 4.72 4.50
C ALA A 111 -62.90 4.20 5.83
N GLU A 112 -62.56 4.83 6.96
CA GLU A 112 -63.15 4.51 8.27
C GLU A 112 -64.66 4.78 8.31
N SER A 113 -65.12 5.88 7.72
CA SER A 113 -66.56 6.20 7.61
C SER A 113 -67.29 5.21 6.70
N ALA A 114 -66.69 4.84 5.58
CA ALA A 114 -67.22 3.84 4.66
C ALA A 114 -67.26 2.46 5.33
N GLN A 115 -66.21 2.07 6.07
CA GLN A 115 -66.18 0.85 6.86
C GLN A 115 -67.28 0.85 7.92
N LYS A 116 -67.45 1.94 8.68
CA LYS A 116 -68.56 2.08 9.63
C LYS A 116 -69.93 2.01 8.94
N LYS A 117 -70.10 2.65 7.78
CA LYS A 117 -71.34 2.54 7.00
C LYS A 117 -71.57 1.12 6.51
N VAL A 118 -70.54 0.40 6.06
CA VAL A 118 -70.64 -1.01 5.65
C VAL A 118 -71.01 -1.87 6.85
N ASP A 119 -70.38 -1.68 8.00
CA ASP A 119 -70.68 -2.41 9.23
C ASP A 119 -72.12 -2.12 9.71
N ASP A 120 -72.56 -0.86 9.66
CA ASP A 120 -73.92 -0.48 10.03
C ASP A 120 -74.95 -0.97 9.01
N MET A 121 -74.64 -0.93 7.71
CA MET A 121 -75.46 -1.53 6.65
C MET A 121 -75.50 -3.05 6.75
N GLN A 122 -74.41 -3.71 7.15
CA GLN A 122 -74.39 -5.14 7.43
C GLN A 122 -75.23 -5.47 8.66
N LYS A 123 -75.16 -4.66 9.73
CA LYS A 123 -76.04 -4.81 10.91
C LYS A 123 -77.50 -4.57 10.55
N GLN A 124 -77.80 -3.53 9.77
CA GLN A 124 -79.15 -3.25 9.29
C GLN A 124 -79.64 -4.35 8.35
N TYR A 125 -78.81 -4.79 7.40
CA TYR A 125 -79.11 -5.92 6.52
C TYR A 125 -79.37 -7.17 7.34
N THR A 126 -78.59 -7.45 8.38
CA THR A 126 -78.82 -8.61 9.26
C THR A 126 -80.12 -8.44 10.05
N ARG A 127 -80.43 -7.23 10.54
CA ARG A 127 -81.71 -6.92 11.21
C ARG A 127 -82.89 -7.08 10.27
N TYR A 128 -82.86 -6.44 9.10
CA TYR A 128 -83.89 -6.55 8.08
C TYR A 128 -83.98 -7.95 7.52
N HIS A 129 -82.89 -8.67 7.33
CA HIS A 129 -82.91 -10.06 6.93
C HIS A 129 -83.58 -10.92 7.99
N ASN A 130 -83.31 -10.68 9.28
CA ASN A 130 -83.99 -11.37 10.38
C ASN A 130 -85.46 -10.96 10.52
N GLU A 131 -85.79 -9.68 10.34
CA GLU A 131 -87.16 -9.17 10.34
C GLU A 131 -87.94 -9.67 9.13
N LEU A 132 -87.33 -9.73 7.96
CA LEU A 132 -87.89 -10.24 6.71
C LEU A 132 -87.98 -11.75 6.77
N ALA A 133 -87.05 -12.46 7.42
CA ALA A 133 -87.20 -13.87 7.73
C ALA A 133 -88.37 -14.10 8.71
N LYS A 134 -88.50 -13.30 9.77
CA LYS A 134 -89.64 -13.35 10.69
C LYS A 134 -90.96 -12.97 10.01
N LEU A 135 -90.96 -11.94 9.17
CA LEU A 135 -92.12 -11.49 8.41
C LEU A 135 -92.50 -12.54 7.39
N THR A 136 -91.54 -13.09 6.65
CA THR A 136 -91.75 -14.22 5.73
C THR A 136 -92.24 -15.43 6.50
N GLU A 137 -91.75 -15.70 7.71
CA GLU A 137 -92.27 -16.78 8.54
C GLU A 137 -93.70 -16.48 9.01
N THR A 138 -94.02 -15.26 9.42
CA THR A 138 -95.39 -14.87 9.79
C THR A 138 -96.32 -14.81 8.59
N LEU A 139 -95.82 -14.41 7.43
CA LEU A 139 -96.57 -14.26 6.20
C LEU A 139 -96.75 -15.65 5.59
N MET A 140 -95.77 -16.55 5.65
CA MET A 140 -95.96 -17.98 5.42
C MET A 140 -96.94 -18.57 6.42
N LYS A 141 -96.93 -18.19 7.71
CA LYS A 141 -97.92 -18.69 8.68
C LYS A 141 -99.33 -18.17 8.36
N VAL A 142 -99.48 -16.91 7.98
CA VAL A 142 -100.76 -16.27 7.63
C VAL A 142 -101.26 -16.71 6.26
N GLU A 143 -100.37 -16.86 5.28
CA GLU A 143 -100.65 -17.46 3.99
C GLU A 143 -100.99 -18.91 4.19
N ARG A 144 -100.24 -19.68 4.97
CA ARG A 144 -100.60 -21.06 5.28
C ARG A 144 -101.94 -21.14 6.01
N PHE A 145 -102.28 -20.20 6.88
CA PHE A 145 -103.61 -20.15 7.52
C PHE A 145 -104.73 -19.71 6.55
N ASN A 146 -104.48 -18.72 5.69
CA ASN A 146 -105.42 -18.27 4.65
C ASN A 146 -105.58 -19.29 3.53
N GLN A 147 -104.49 -19.99 3.21
CA GLN A 147 -104.41 -21.04 2.24
C GLN A 147 -105.00 -22.29 2.86
N GLU A 148 -104.80 -22.62 4.14
CA GLU A 148 -105.57 -23.66 4.84
C GLU A 148 -107.07 -23.32 4.86
N LEU A 149 -107.47 -22.05 4.97
CA LEU A 149 -108.88 -21.62 4.85
C LEU A 149 -109.42 -21.67 3.40
N LYS A 150 -108.62 -21.27 2.40
CA LYS A 150 -108.99 -21.32 0.98
C LYS A 150 -108.92 -22.73 0.42
N ASP A 151 -107.96 -23.50 0.87
CA ASP A 151 -107.75 -24.89 0.56
C ASP A 151 -108.77 -25.73 1.34
N GLU A 152 -109.17 -25.45 2.58
CA GLU A 152 -110.37 -26.14 3.11
C GLU A 152 -111.61 -25.94 2.20
N VAL A 153 -111.68 -24.85 1.44
CA VAL A 153 -112.73 -24.61 0.44
C VAL A 153 -112.43 -25.21 -0.95
N GLU A 154 -111.17 -25.30 -1.40
CA GLU A 154 -110.79 -25.82 -2.74
C GLU A 154 -110.14 -27.22 -2.76
N LEU A 155 -109.49 -27.61 -1.66
CA LEU A 155 -108.87 -28.91 -1.34
C LEU A 155 -109.94 -29.98 -1.07
N GLU A 156 -111.20 -29.62 -0.89
CA GLU A 156 -112.31 -30.58 -1.02
C GLU A 156 -112.52 -31.05 -2.48
N ARG A 157 -111.96 -30.37 -3.49
CA ARG A 157 -112.19 -30.74 -4.91
C ARG A 157 -110.96 -30.98 -5.78
N ARG A 158 -109.74 -30.53 -5.45
CA ARG A 158 -108.56 -30.77 -6.34
C ARG A 158 -107.25 -31.19 -5.66
N ALA A 159 -107.25 -31.33 -4.34
CA ALA A 159 -106.08 -31.55 -3.47
C ALA A 159 -105.18 -32.74 -3.78
N ALA A 160 -105.75 -33.84 -4.29
CA ALA A 160 -105.06 -35.11 -4.21
C ALA A 160 -103.98 -35.30 -5.27
N HIS A 161 -103.96 -34.51 -6.35
CA HIS A 161 -103.09 -34.81 -7.50
C HIS A 161 -102.11 -33.71 -7.91
N LYS A 162 -102.26 -32.45 -7.49
CA LYS A 162 -101.32 -31.37 -7.87
C LYS A 162 -100.24 -31.08 -6.82
N THR A 163 -100.48 -31.48 -5.57
CA THR A 163 -99.56 -31.26 -4.44
C THR A 163 -98.31 -32.14 -4.52
N GLU A 164 -98.42 -33.39 -4.99
CA GLU A 164 -97.26 -34.26 -5.18
C GLU A 164 -96.28 -33.71 -6.21
N ASP A 165 -96.76 -33.20 -7.36
CA ASP A 165 -95.89 -32.68 -8.42
C ASP A 165 -95.12 -31.42 -7.98
N ASP A 166 -95.77 -30.48 -7.27
CA ASP A 166 -95.10 -29.28 -6.78
C ASP A 166 -94.11 -29.58 -5.64
N ILE A 167 -94.44 -30.51 -4.75
CA ILE A 167 -93.53 -30.99 -3.70
C ILE A 167 -92.29 -31.62 -4.32
N THR A 168 -92.45 -32.51 -5.30
CA THR A 168 -91.28 -33.14 -5.95
C THR A 168 -90.38 -32.14 -6.67
N ASN A 169 -90.95 -31.07 -7.25
CA ASN A 169 -90.16 -30.01 -7.87
C ASN A 169 -89.40 -29.15 -6.85
N LEU A 170 -90.05 -28.79 -5.73
CA LEU A 170 -89.41 -28.07 -4.64
C LEU A 170 -88.31 -28.90 -3.97
N GLU A 171 -88.53 -30.20 -3.77
CA GLU A 171 -87.52 -31.14 -3.28
C GLU A 171 -86.31 -31.19 -4.21
N LYS A 172 -86.52 -31.28 -5.54
CA LYS A 172 -85.42 -31.23 -6.52
C LYS A 172 -84.65 -29.91 -6.45
N ALA A 173 -85.33 -28.78 -6.30
CA ALA A 173 -84.69 -27.48 -6.16
C ALA A 173 -83.90 -27.35 -4.85
N LYS A 174 -84.45 -27.85 -3.74
CA LYS A 174 -83.78 -27.89 -2.43
C LYS A 174 -82.56 -28.79 -2.43
N LEU A 175 -82.66 -29.99 -3.00
CA LEU A 175 -81.52 -30.89 -3.20
C LEU A 175 -80.39 -30.22 -3.99
N ARG A 176 -80.72 -29.47 -5.05
CA ARG A 176 -79.72 -28.69 -5.80
C ARG A 176 -79.08 -27.60 -4.93
N GLN A 177 -79.89 -26.85 -4.18
CA GLN A 177 -79.38 -25.82 -3.28
C GLN A 177 -78.46 -26.41 -2.20
N ASP A 178 -78.88 -27.48 -1.54
CA ASP A 178 -78.12 -28.14 -0.48
C ASP A 178 -76.82 -28.74 -1.02
N SER A 179 -76.84 -29.29 -2.23
CA SER A 179 -75.62 -29.77 -2.90
C SER A 179 -74.62 -28.65 -3.20
N LEU A 180 -75.10 -27.45 -3.57
CA LEU A 180 -74.27 -26.28 -3.78
C LEU A 180 -73.69 -25.76 -2.46
N ILE A 181 -74.51 -25.67 -1.41
CA ILE A 181 -74.08 -25.25 -0.07
C ILE A 181 -73.00 -26.20 0.46
N LEU A 182 -73.20 -27.52 0.35
CA LEU A 182 -72.20 -28.52 0.73
C LEU A 182 -70.89 -28.36 -0.04
N SER A 183 -70.96 -28.05 -1.34
CA SER A 183 -69.76 -27.82 -2.15
C SER A 183 -69.00 -26.55 -1.72
N MET A 184 -69.73 -25.49 -1.38
CA MET A 184 -69.14 -24.23 -0.89
C MET A 184 -68.55 -24.40 0.51
N GLN A 185 -69.23 -25.11 1.41
CA GLN A 185 -68.71 -25.42 2.75
C GLN A 185 -67.41 -26.23 2.68
N LYS A 186 -67.36 -27.27 1.83
CA LYS A 186 -66.09 -28.00 1.59
C LYS A 186 -65.00 -27.12 1.01
N ARG A 187 -65.35 -26.15 0.16
CA ARG A 187 -64.38 -25.20 -0.41
C ARG A 187 -63.85 -24.23 0.64
N ILE A 188 -64.70 -23.74 1.53
CA ILE A 188 -64.31 -22.90 2.67
C ILE A 188 -63.38 -23.70 3.59
N GLU A 189 -63.75 -24.92 3.97
CA GLU A 189 -62.95 -25.76 4.85
C GLU A 189 -61.57 -26.12 4.25
N THR A 190 -61.49 -26.33 2.93
CA THR A 190 -60.20 -26.51 2.25
C THR A 190 -59.35 -25.24 2.24
N LEU A 191 -59.95 -24.07 2.00
CA LEU A 191 -59.24 -22.79 2.02
C LEU A 191 -58.78 -22.40 3.43
N GLU A 192 -59.59 -22.67 4.46
CA GLU A 192 -59.22 -22.43 5.86
C GLU A 192 -58.03 -23.30 6.28
N ASN A 193 -58.02 -24.58 5.89
CA ASN A 193 -56.89 -25.48 6.14
C ASN A 193 -55.62 -25.05 5.38
N GLU A 194 -55.75 -24.60 4.12
CA GLU A 194 -54.62 -24.05 3.35
C GLU A 194 -54.06 -22.78 4.01
N SER A 195 -54.94 -21.87 4.48
CA SER A 195 -54.53 -20.66 5.21
C SER A 195 -53.79 -21.00 6.49
N ALA A 196 -54.32 -21.93 7.31
CA ALA A 196 -53.68 -22.34 8.56
C ALA A 196 -52.29 -22.97 8.33
N MET A 197 -52.15 -23.81 7.30
CA MET A 197 -50.85 -24.39 6.91
C MET A 197 -49.84 -23.32 6.48
N LEU A 198 -50.27 -22.32 5.70
CA LEU A 198 -49.40 -21.21 5.29
C LEU A 198 -48.99 -20.34 6.48
N ASP A 199 -49.90 -20.06 7.40
CA ASP A 199 -49.59 -19.30 8.62
C ASP A 199 -48.58 -20.04 9.51
N GLU A 200 -48.70 -21.36 9.64
CA GLU A 200 -47.75 -22.19 10.39
C GLU A 200 -46.37 -22.26 9.70
N GLN A 201 -46.32 -22.34 8.37
CA GLN A 201 -45.07 -22.25 7.60
C GLN A 201 -44.40 -20.87 7.73
N ILE A 202 -45.17 -19.78 7.67
CA ILE A 202 -44.64 -18.42 7.87
C ILE A 202 -44.09 -18.27 9.28
N GLY A 203 -44.79 -18.82 10.29
CA GLY A 203 -44.34 -18.85 11.67
C GLY A 203 -43.00 -19.59 11.84
N SER A 204 -42.88 -20.79 11.28
CA SER A 204 -41.65 -21.59 11.37
C SER A 204 -40.47 -20.92 10.65
N GLN A 205 -40.69 -20.39 9.44
CA GLN A 205 -39.65 -19.68 8.68
C GLN A 205 -39.16 -18.42 9.40
N ARG A 206 -40.05 -17.68 10.08
CA ARG A 206 -39.66 -16.51 10.88
C ARG A 206 -38.74 -16.89 12.04
N GLU A 207 -39.04 -17.99 12.74
CA GLU A 207 -38.18 -18.46 13.83
C GLU A 207 -36.84 -19.03 13.34
N GLU A 208 -36.82 -19.78 12.23
CA GLU A 208 -35.56 -20.21 11.61
C GLU A 208 -34.71 -19.02 11.18
N THR A 209 -35.33 -18.01 10.57
CA THR A 209 -34.63 -16.78 10.16
C THR A 209 -34.08 -16.02 11.36
N LYS A 210 -34.81 -15.99 12.49
CA LYS A 210 -34.34 -15.37 13.73
C LYS A 210 -33.13 -16.09 14.31
N ARG A 211 -33.17 -17.43 14.43
CA ARG A 211 -32.02 -18.24 14.91
C ARG A 211 -30.80 -18.11 13.98
N ALA A 212 -31.02 -18.04 12.67
CA ALA A 212 -29.95 -17.82 11.70
C ALA A 212 -29.30 -16.43 11.87
N ARG A 213 -30.07 -15.39 12.21
CA ARG A 213 -29.52 -14.05 12.51
C ARG A 213 -28.75 -14.03 13.83
N GLU A 214 -29.25 -14.68 14.87
CA GLU A 214 -28.56 -14.78 16.17
C GLU A 214 -27.22 -15.51 16.01
N THR A 215 -27.20 -16.67 15.34
CA THR A 215 -25.95 -17.41 15.08
C THR A 215 -24.95 -16.63 14.22
N LEU A 216 -25.41 -15.86 13.23
CA LEU A 216 -24.53 -14.97 12.46
C LEU A 216 -23.97 -13.81 13.30
N ALA A 217 -24.77 -13.26 14.22
CA ALA A 217 -24.32 -12.20 15.12
C ALA A 217 -23.28 -12.72 16.13
N ASP A 218 -23.52 -13.91 16.70
CA ASP A 218 -22.56 -14.55 17.61
C ASP A 218 -21.24 -14.85 16.89
N ALA A 219 -21.29 -15.45 15.69
CA ALA A 219 -20.10 -15.72 14.88
C ALA A 219 -19.34 -14.44 14.49
N ALA A 220 -20.05 -13.34 14.19
CA ALA A 220 -19.42 -12.06 13.90
C ALA A 220 -18.69 -11.50 15.14
N SER A 221 -19.30 -11.62 16.33
CA SER A 221 -18.69 -11.19 17.59
C SER A 221 -17.44 -12.01 17.97
N GLU A 222 -17.46 -13.33 17.73
CA GLU A 222 -16.30 -14.21 17.94
C GLU A 222 -15.18 -13.88 16.96
N MET A 223 -15.52 -13.60 15.69
CA MET A 223 -14.55 -13.21 14.68
C MET A 223 -13.86 -11.88 15.06
N GLU A 224 -14.63 -10.90 15.55
CA GLU A 224 -14.08 -9.63 16.05
C GLU A 224 -13.16 -9.82 17.26
N ALA A 225 -13.53 -10.69 18.20
CA ALA A 225 -12.70 -11.04 19.36
C ALA A 225 -11.37 -11.68 18.93
N ILE A 226 -11.40 -12.66 18.02
CA ILE A 226 -10.20 -13.31 17.48
C ILE A 226 -9.30 -12.30 16.76
N VAL A 227 -9.87 -11.37 15.98
CA VAL A 227 -9.11 -10.33 15.29
C VAL A 227 -8.43 -9.38 16.30
N MET A 228 -9.12 -9.01 17.38
CA MET A 228 -8.53 -8.21 18.47
C MET A 228 -7.38 -8.95 19.17
N GLU A 229 -7.56 -10.22 19.51
CA GLU A 229 -6.51 -11.05 20.13
C GLU A 229 -5.31 -11.22 19.19
N LYS A 230 -5.53 -11.50 17.91
CA LYS A 230 -4.47 -11.58 16.89
C LYS A 230 -3.68 -10.26 16.82
N LYS A 231 -4.38 -9.11 16.86
CA LYS A 231 -3.73 -7.79 16.86
C LYS A 231 -2.90 -7.56 18.13
N GLN A 232 -3.41 -7.93 19.30
CA GLN A 232 -2.65 -7.87 20.56
C GLN A 232 -1.42 -8.78 20.54
N LEU A 233 -1.55 -10.03 20.09
CA LEU A 233 -0.45 -10.99 20.00
C LEU A 233 0.63 -10.51 19.03
N VAL A 234 0.25 -9.97 17.87
CA VAL A 234 1.21 -9.38 16.92
C VAL A 234 1.92 -8.18 17.53
N GLN A 235 1.22 -7.35 18.31
CA GLN A 235 1.83 -6.20 18.99
C GLN A 235 2.81 -6.65 20.10
N GLN A 236 2.44 -7.65 20.90
CA GLN A 236 3.32 -8.24 21.92
C GLN A 236 4.53 -8.94 21.29
N TRP A 237 4.34 -9.62 20.16
CA TRP A 237 5.43 -10.25 19.44
C TRP A 237 6.40 -9.21 18.84
N ARG A 238 5.88 -8.14 18.23
CA ARG A 238 6.70 -7.01 17.74
C ARG A 238 7.48 -6.34 18.87
N SER A 239 6.87 -6.12 20.04
CA SER A 239 7.57 -5.54 21.18
C SER A 239 8.65 -6.48 21.74
N SER A 240 8.38 -7.79 21.79
CA SER A 240 9.36 -8.81 22.16
C SER A 240 10.55 -8.85 21.20
N LEU A 241 10.30 -8.75 19.88
CA LEU A 241 11.35 -8.72 18.86
C LEU A 241 12.26 -7.49 19.01
N ILE A 242 11.67 -6.30 19.21
CA ILE A 242 12.42 -5.07 19.49
C ILE A 242 13.24 -5.22 20.78
N GLY A 243 12.66 -5.81 21.83
CA GLY A 243 13.37 -6.10 23.08
C GLY A 243 14.56 -7.04 22.87
N MET A 244 14.40 -8.08 22.05
CA MET A 244 15.47 -9.01 21.71
C MET A 244 16.58 -8.35 20.90
N GLN A 245 16.23 -7.51 19.92
CA GLN A 245 17.20 -6.77 19.10
C GLN A 245 18.04 -5.79 19.96
N ARG A 246 17.40 -5.06 20.89
CA ARG A 246 18.12 -4.20 21.85
C ARG A 246 19.06 -4.99 22.77
N ARG A 247 18.66 -6.19 23.20
CA ARG A 247 19.54 -7.06 24.00
C ARG A 247 20.71 -7.58 23.16
N GLN A 248 20.49 -7.97 21.91
CA GLN A 248 21.56 -8.38 20.99
C GLN A 248 22.55 -7.23 20.73
N ASP A 249 22.07 -6.00 20.49
CA ASP A 249 22.95 -4.84 20.34
C ASP A 249 23.75 -4.54 21.60
N ALA A 250 23.14 -4.71 22.79
CA ALA A 250 23.84 -4.55 24.07
C ALA A 250 24.92 -5.64 24.25
N VAL A 251 24.60 -6.90 23.94
CA VAL A 251 25.56 -8.03 23.99
C VAL A 251 26.72 -7.80 23.03
N ARG A 252 26.44 -7.42 21.76
CA ARG A 252 27.49 -7.12 20.78
C ARG A 252 28.41 -6.01 21.26
N LYS A 253 27.86 -4.92 21.81
CA LYS A 253 28.68 -3.83 22.40
C LYS A 253 29.54 -4.30 23.57
N THR A 254 29.01 -5.19 24.42
CA THR A 254 29.81 -5.75 25.52
C THR A 254 30.90 -6.70 25.03
N GLU A 255 30.65 -7.46 23.96
CA GLU A 255 31.64 -8.33 23.32
C GLU A 255 32.73 -7.52 22.62
N GLU A 256 32.37 -6.46 21.89
CA GLU A 256 33.32 -5.52 21.28
C GLU A 256 34.20 -4.85 22.34
N ALA A 257 33.60 -4.37 23.45
CA ALA A 257 34.35 -3.79 24.57
C ALA A 257 35.27 -4.81 25.25
N LEU A 258 34.80 -6.05 25.43
CA LEU A 258 35.62 -7.14 25.96
C LEU A 258 36.81 -7.47 25.04
N GLN A 259 36.58 -7.46 23.72
CA GLN A 259 37.63 -7.70 22.73
C GLN A 259 38.66 -6.57 22.71
N GLN A 260 38.22 -5.31 22.83
CA GLN A 260 39.13 -4.17 23.00
C GLN A 260 39.99 -4.30 24.26
N GLN A 261 39.38 -4.64 25.40
CA GLN A 261 40.12 -4.87 26.64
C GLN A 261 41.12 -6.02 26.54
N LYS A 262 40.78 -7.12 25.85
CA LYS A 262 41.73 -8.21 25.57
C LYS A 262 42.91 -7.73 24.72
N ASN A 263 42.66 -6.91 23.70
CA ASN A 263 43.72 -6.36 22.87
C ASN A 263 44.62 -5.39 23.65
N GLU A 264 44.05 -4.55 24.52
CA GLU A 264 44.81 -3.68 25.42
C GLU A 264 45.69 -4.48 26.40
N LEU A 265 45.16 -5.56 26.97
CA LEU A 265 45.92 -6.47 27.82
C LEU A 265 47.08 -7.14 27.06
N LEU A 266 46.85 -7.55 25.81
CA LEU A 266 47.90 -8.12 24.95
C LEU A 266 49.00 -7.09 24.66
N VAL A 267 48.64 -5.83 24.38
CA VAL A 267 49.60 -4.73 24.18
C VAL A 267 50.41 -4.49 25.45
N LEU A 268 49.76 -4.40 26.62
CA LEU A 268 50.43 -4.26 27.90
C LEU A 268 51.36 -5.44 28.21
N GLU A 269 50.97 -6.66 27.87
CA GLU A 269 51.81 -7.85 28.06
C GLU A 269 53.04 -7.82 27.14
N ASN A 270 52.88 -7.35 25.90
CA ASN A 270 53.99 -7.10 24.98
C ASN A 270 54.91 -5.97 25.49
N GLU A 271 54.36 -4.91 26.07
CA GLU A 271 55.17 -3.85 26.71
C GLU A 271 55.93 -4.40 27.93
N ILE A 272 55.28 -5.18 28.79
CA ILE A 272 55.93 -5.81 29.95
C ILE A 272 57.06 -6.74 29.52
N THR A 273 56.87 -7.53 28.46
CA THR A 273 57.93 -8.40 27.92
C THR A 273 59.07 -7.58 27.32
N GLY A 274 58.78 -6.48 26.62
CA GLY A 274 59.76 -5.48 26.17
C GLY A 274 60.56 -4.90 27.32
N TYR A 275 59.90 -4.37 28.35
CA TYR A 275 60.57 -3.83 29.54
C TYR A 275 61.40 -4.91 30.28
N ARG A 276 60.93 -6.16 30.34
CA ARG A 276 61.73 -7.26 30.91
C ARG A 276 62.99 -7.54 30.11
N HIS A 277 62.93 -7.43 28.78
CA HIS A 277 64.11 -7.54 27.93
C HIS A 277 65.09 -6.39 28.21
N ASP A 278 64.59 -5.16 28.26
CA ASP A 278 65.40 -3.95 28.53
C ASP A 278 66.04 -3.97 29.92
N ILE A 279 65.33 -4.50 30.92
CA ILE A 279 65.89 -4.72 32.26
C ILE A 279 67.03 -5.74 32.20
N ARG A 280 66.88 -6.83 31.44
CA ARG A 280 67.94 -7.86 31.32
C ARG A 280 69.16 -7.31 30.60
N THR A 281 69.01 -6.55 29.53
CA THR A 281 70.13 -5.89 28.84
C THR A 281 70.81 -4.89 29.77
N SER A 282 70.05 -4.05 30.48
CA SER A 282 70.58 -3.12 31.48
C SER A 282 71.32 -3.84 32.62
N GLN A 283 70.80 -4.98 33.10
CA GLN A 283 71.48 -5.82 34.10
C GLN A 283 72.76 -6.45 33.54
N ALA A 284 72.77 -6.89 32.28
CA ALA A 284 73.96 -7.42 31.61
C ALA A 284 75.03 -6.32 31.43
N GLU A 285 74.64 -5.09 31.13
CA GLU A 285 75.56 -3.94 31.10
C GLU A 285 76.08 -3.58 32.49
N ASN A 286 75.20 -3.55 33.49
CA ASN A 286 75.59 -3.28 34.87
C ASN A 286 76.60 -4.32 35.38
N THR A 287 76.36 -5.61 35.14
CA THR A 287 77.30 -6.68 35.52
C THR A 287 78.65 -6.56 34.80
N LYS A 288 78.67 -6.16 33.51
CA LYS A 288 79.93 -5.86 32.80
C LYS A 288 80.67 -4.68 33.44
N LEU A 289 79.96 -3.60 33.76
CA LEU A 289 80.54 -2.43 34.43
C LEU A 289 81.05 -2.77 35.83
N THR A 290 80.31 -3.55 36.63
CA THR A 290 80.74 -4.03 37.95
C THR A 290 81.97 -4.93 37.85
N ALA A 291 82.02 -5.83 36.86
CA ALA A 291 83.20 -6.67 36.62
C ALA A 291 84.42 -5.82 36.21
N PHE A 292 84.21 -4.79 35.40
CA PHE A 292 85.26 -3.83 35.03
C PHE A 292 85.75 -3.02 36.23
N MET A 293 84.83 -2.49 37.04
CA MET A 293 85.17 -1.79 38.29
C MET A 293 85.98 -2.70 39.22
N SER A 294 85.55 -3.95 39.43
CA SER A 294 86.29 -4.90 40.26
C SER A 294 87.71 -5.18 39.72
N ARG A 295 87.91 -5.20 38.40
CA ARG A 295 89.25 -5.33 37.81
C ARG A 295 90.10 -4.10 38.11
N ILE A 296 89.56 -2.90 37.92
CA ILE A 296 90.26 -1.65 38.25
C ILE A 296 90.60 -1.60 39.74
N ASP A 297 89.66 -1.94 40.63
CA ASP A 297 89.91 -1.96 42.07
C ASP A 297 91.05 -2.94 42.42
N ASN A 298 91.07 -4.12 41.79
CA ASN A 298 92.17 -5.07 41.97
C ASN A 298 93.50 -4.53 41.41
N GLU A 299 93.50 -3.85 40.27
CA GLU A 299 94.69 -3.20 39.71
C GLU A 299 95.20 -2.09 40.64
N ILE A 300 94.30 -1.29 41.22
CA ILE A 300 94.64 -0.28 42.22
C ILE A 300 95.30 -0.94 43.43
N ILE A 301 94.72 -2.01 43.99
CA ILE A 301 95.32 -2.74 45.12
C ILE A 301 96.71 -3.30 44.78
N ILE A 302 96.90 -3.81 43.56
CA ILE A 302 98.20 -4.31 43.11
C ILE A 302 99.20 -3.16 42.99
N LEU A 303 98.80 -2.04 42.40
CA LEU A 303 99.64 -0.86 42.23
C LEU A 303 100.00 -0.24 43.59
N GLU A 304 99.06 -0.15 44.53
CA GLU A 304 99.31 0.28 45.91
C GLU A 304 100.36 -0.60 46.59
N ARG A 305 100.23 -1.93 46.51
CA ARG A 305 101.25 -2.86 47.03
C ARG A 305 102.61 -2.71 46.36
N GLN A 306 102.63 -2.49 45.06
CA GLN A 306 103.88 -2.22 44.34
C GLN A 306 104.50 -0.90 44.78
N MET A 307 103.69 0.13 45.02
CA MET A 307 104.12 1.41 45.57
C MET A 307 104.72 1.24 46.96
N ASP A 308 104.07 0.49 47.85
CA ASP A 308 104.59 0.18 49.19
C ASP A 308 105.93 -0.56 49.11
N GLY A 309 106.04 -1.55 48.22
CA GLY A 309 107.28 -2.28 47.98
C GLY A 309 108.40 -1.38 47.44
N LEU A 310 108.09 -0.42 46.57
CA LEU A 310 109.05 0.56 46.07
C LEU A 310 109.46 1.57 47.15
N LEU A 311 108.53 1.98 48.02
CA LEU A 311 108.80 2.85 49.16
C LEU A 311 109.75 2.15 50.15
N LEU A 312 109.50 0.89 50.48
CA LEU A 312 110.39 0.08 51.33
C LEU A 312 111.80 -0.04 50.72
N LYS A 313 111.90 -0.36 49.43
CA LYS A 313 113.21 -0.42 48.73
C LYS A 313 113.92 0.93 48.74
N LYS A 314 113.20 2.03 48.57
CA LYS A 314 113.75 3.38 48.68
C LYS A 314 114.28 3.63 50.10
N GLU A 315 113.53 3.27 51.14
CA GLU A 315 113.98 3.40 52.53
C GLU A 315 115.24 2.57 52.81
N GLU A 316 115.27 1.31 52.37
CA GLU A 316 116.45 0.44 52.48
C GLU A 316 117.66 1.03 51.76
N ALA A 317 117.48 1.52 50.53
CA ALA A 317 118.53 2.18 49.77
C ALA A 317 119.03 3.46 50.48
N THR A 318 118.13 4.26 51.07
CA THR A 318 118.54 5.43 51.85
C THR A 318 119.31 5.07 53.12
N LYS A 319 118.93 3.98 53.82
CA LYS A 319 119.68 3.46 54.97
C LYS A 319 121.06 2.95 54.55
N ALA A 320 121.14 2.21 53.45
CA ALA A 320 122.39 1.72 52.89
C ALA A 320 123.31 2.87 52.47
N TYR A 321 122.76 3.91 51.84
CA TYR A 321 123.50 5.12 51.47
C TYR A 321 124.06 5.82 52.72
N ALA A 322 123.26 6.01 53.77
CA ALA A 322 123.70 6.61 55.02
C ALA A 322 124.83 5.81 55.70
N LEU A 323 124.75 4.48 55.69
CA LEU A 323 125.82 3.61 56.19
C LEU A 323 127.12 3.74 55.37
N LEU A 324 127.00 3.82 54.04
CA LEU A 324 128.14 4.04 53.15
C LEU A 324 128.78 5.40 53.39
N GLU A 325 127.98 6.45 53.56
CA GLU A 325 128.46 7.80 53.86
C GLU A 325 129.21 7.84 55.20
N GLN A 326 128.68 7.16 56.23
CA GLN A 326 129.35 7.00 57.51
C GLN A 326 130.68 6.21 57.39
N SER A 327 130.69 5.12 56.60
CA SER A 327 131.88 4.31 56.35
C SER A 327 132.96 5.06 55.56
N ILE A 328 132.57 5.91 54.60
CA ILE A 328 133.50 6.77 53.88
C ILE A 328 134.08 7.81 54.83
N ALA A 329 133.26 8.44 55.68
CA ALA A 329 133.75 9.40 56.67
C ALA A 329 134.78 8.79 57.64
N SER A 330 134.52 7.57 58.15
CA SER A 330 135.49 6.87 59.01
C SER A 330 136.77 6.52 58.26
N SER A 331 136.65 6.05 57.01
CA SER A 331 137.80 5.70 56.16
C SER A 331 138.68 6.92 55.84
N VAL A 332 138.07 8.10 55.66
CA VAL A 332 138.80 9.36 55.44
C VAL A 332 139.58 9.78 56.68
N GLU A 333 139.00 9.65 57.88
CA GLU A 333 139.70 9.95 59.14
C GLU A 333 140.84 8.95 59.40
N GLU A 334 140.64 7.66 59.14
CA GLU A 334 141.71 6.66 59.22
C GLU A 334 142.85 6.97 58.23
N ARG A 335 142.53 7.37 56.99
CA ARG A 335 143.53 7.76 56.00
C ARG A 335 144.35 8.97 56.45
N LYS A 336 143.71 10.01 57.00
CA LYS A 336 144.43 11.17 57.57
C LYS A 336 145.38 10.77 58.70
N ALA A 337 144.95 9.88 59.59
CA ALA A 337 145.77 9.39 60.70
C ALA A 337 146.98 8.59 60.21
N VAL A 338 146.82 7.74 59.19
CA VAL A 338 147.91 7.01 58.56
C VAL A 338 148.88 7.95 57.85
N GLU A 339 148.38 8.96 57.15
CA GLU A 339 149.23 9.94 56.44
C GLU A 339 150.07 10.80 57.40
N GLN A 340 149.53 11.17 58.56
CA GLN A 340 150.31 11.78 59.65
C GLN A 340 151.41 10.87 60.17
N LYS A 341 151.11 9.58 60.42
CA LYS A 341 152.12 8.59 60.85
C LYS A 341 153.22 8.41 59.79
N MET A 342 152.85 8.41 58.52
CA MET A 342 153.81 8.27 57.42
C MET A 342 154.76 9.47 57.34
N LYS A 343 154.27 10.70 57.52
CA LYS A 343 155.11 11.91 57.59
C LYS A 343 156.12 11.86 58.73
N LEU A 344 155.71 11.39 59.92
CA LEU A 344 156.62 11.23 61.06
C LEU A 344 157.71 10.18 60.78
N LYS A 345 157.34 9.03 60.19
CA LYS A 345 158.31 7.98 59.84
C LYS A 345 159.26 8.37 58.71
N ALA A 346 158.82 9.17 57.75
CA ALA A 346 159.70 9.73 56.72
C ALA A 346 160.79 10.66 57.31
N ALA A 347 160.42 11.46 58.32
CA ALA A 347 161.38 12.32 59.03
C ALA A 347 162.41 11.51 59.82
N GLU A 348 162.00 10.42 60.48
CA GLU A 348 162.92 9.49 61.18
C GLU A 348 163.90 8.82 60.19
N LEU A 349 163.40 8.34 59.04
CA LEU A 349 164.21 7.69 58.00
C LEU A 349 165.30 8.63 57.45
N SER A 350 164.95 9.90 57.19
CA SER A 350 165.90 10.89 56.70
C SER A 350 167.06 11.15 57.68
N GLU A 351 166.82 11.05 58.99
CA GLU A 351 167.87 11.21 60.00
C GLU A 351 168.79 9.97 60.06
N VAL A 352 168.22 8.78 59.94
CA VAL A 352 168.98 7.51 59.91
C VAL A 352 169.90 7.44 58.67
N GLU A 353 169.40 7.81 57.49
CA GLU A 353 170.23 7.84 56.27
C GLU A 353 171.45 8.75 56.42
N LYS A 354 171.28 9.89 57.10
CA LYS A 354 172.38 10.84 57.37
C LYS A 354 173.44 10.25 58.28
N GLN A 355 173.06 9.38 59.23
CA GLN A 355 174.01 8.67 60.09
C GLN A 355 174.74 7.53 59.35
N ILE A 356 174.03 6.75 58.52
CA ILE A 356 174.61 5.67 57.72
C ILE A 356 175.70 6.22 56.79
N ALA A 357 175.45 7.33 56.09
CA ALA A 357 176.42 7.96 55.20
C ALA A 357 177.71 8.38 55.93
N LYS A 358 177.59 8.81 57.20
CA LYS A 358 178.74 9.19 58.04
C LYS A 358 179.58 7.97 58.45
N HIS A 359 178.94 6.84 58.77
CA HIS A 359 179.62 5.60 59.15
C HIS A 359 180.26 4.88 57.96
N ALA A 360 179.60 4.84 56.80
CA ALA A 360 180.14 4.21 55.59
C ALA A 360 181.49 4.83 55.17
N LYS A 361 181.64 6.16 55.32
CA LYS A 361 182.89 6.86 54.99
C LYS A 361 184.07 6.44 55.88
N ALA A 362 183.82 6.10 57.15
CA ALA A 362 184.85 5.64 58.09
C ALA A 362 185.28 4.18 57.85
N ILE A 363 184.38 3.34 57.32
CA ILE A 363 184.70 1.93 57.02
C ILE A 363 185.68 1.82 55.84
N VAL A 364 185.47 2.61 54.78
CA VAL A 364 186.33 2.60 53.58
C VAL A 364 187.77 3.01 53.89
N GLU A 365 187.99 3.89 54.87
CA GLU A 365 189.34 4.27 55.32
C GLU A 365 190.07 3.10 56.01
N MET A 366 189.38 2.28 56.80
CA MET A 366 189.97 1.11 57.47
C MET A 366 190.24 -0.07 56.53
N GLU A 367 189.36 -0.32 55.56
CA GLU A 367 189.53 -1.45 54.64
C GLU A 367 190.77 -1.32 53.74
N ASN A 368 191.14 -0.08 53.39
CA ASN A 368 192.36 0.19 52.60
C ASN A 368 193.65 -0.12 53.37
N GLU A 369 193.66 -0.02 54.71
CA GLU A 369 194.84 -0.38 55.53
C GLU A 369 195.02 -1.91 55.62
N MET A 370 193.92 -2.68 55.69
CA MET A 370 193.97 -4.14 55.81
C MET A 370 194.46 -4.85 54.53
N LEU A 371 194.09 -4.36 53.36
CA LEU A 371 194.45 -4.96 52.06
C LEU A 371 195.96 -4.94 51.80
N VAL A 372 196.68 -3.94 52.30
CA VAL A 372 198.14 -3.83 52.16
C VAL A 372 198.85 -4.92 52.97
N HIS A 373 198.33 -5.30 54.15
CA HIS A 373 198.92 -6.32 55.02
C HIS A 373 198.78 -7.74 54.48
N LEU A 374 197.61 -8.10 53.95
CA LEU A 374 197.30 -9.46 53.48
C LEU A 374 198.07 -9.85 52.21
N SER A 375 198.43 -8.88 51.35
CA SER A 375 199.20 -9.15 50.14
C SER A 375 200.64 -9.65 50.41
N ARG A 376 201.17 -9.40 51.62
CA ARG A 376 202.58 -9.63 51.96
C ARG A 376 202.87 -11.04 52.52
N GLU A 377 201.86 -11.76 53.03
CA GLU A 377 202.04 -13.10 53.64
C GLU A 377 201.73 -14.29 52.70
N SER A 378 201.13 -14.05 51.54
CA SER A 378 200.58 -15.13 50.70
C SER A 378 201.63 -15.95 49.90
N THR A 379 202.91 -15.55 49.85
CA THR A 379 203.89 -16.11 48.89
C THR A 379 204.65 -17.38 49.34
N LEU A 380 204.27 -18.10 50.41
CA LEU A 380 205.13 -19.20 50.94
C LEU A 380 204.51 -20.55 51.34
N LYS A 381 203.28 -20.93 50.98
CA LYS A 381 202.77 -22.30 51.26
C LYS A 381 201.93 -22.90 50.13
N GLN A 382 202.57 -23.62 49.19
CA GLN A 382 201.91 -24.17 47.99
C GLN A 382 201.74 -25.71 47.92
N GLU A 383 202.04 -26.51 48.96
CA GLU A 383 201.96 -27.99 48.84
C GLU A 383 200.88 -28.74 49.68
N SER A 384 199.84 -28.08 50.23
CA SER A 384 198.68 -28.80 50.82
C SER A 384 197.35 -28.68 50.03
N LYS A 385 197.36 -28.12 48.81
CA LYS A 385 196.16 -27.90 47.97
C LYS A 385 195.40 -29.17 47.56
N GLY A 386 196.06 -30.32 47.44
CA GLY A 386 195.43 -31.55 46.95
C GLY A 386 194.36 -32.12 47.89
N ALA A 387 194.69 -32.27 49.18
CA ALA A 387 193.79 -32.87 50.17
C ALA A 387 192.52 -32.02 50.42
N LEU A 388 192.62 -30.69 50.31
CA LEU A 388 191.48 -29.78 50.46
C LEU A 388 190.47 -29.89 49.30
N GLN A 389 190.90 -30.29 48.10
CA GLN A 389 190.01 -30.42 46.96
C GLN A 389 189.12 -31.67 47.03
N GLU A 390 189.62 -32.81 47.51
CA GLU A 390 188.81 -34.02 47.63
C GLU A 390 187.72 -33.90 48.70
N ILE A 391 188.03 -33.29 49.85
CA ILE A 391 187.05 -33.04 50.92
C ILE A 391 185.90 -32.13 50.44
N ARG A 392 186.20 -31.14 49.59
CA ARG A 392 185.17 -30.25 49.00
C ARG A 392 184.20 -31.02 48.10
N LYS A 393 184.71 -31.88 47.21
CA LYS A 393 183.87 -32.67 46.30
C LYS A 393 182.87 -33.58 47.03
N ILE A 394 183.30 -34.24 48.12
CA ILE A 394 182.40 -35.11 48.90
C ILE A 394 181.30 -34.29 49.58
N LYS A 395 181.63 -33.14 50.19
CA LYS A 395 180.63 -32.26 50.82
C LYS A 395 179.61 -31.70 49.83
N GLU A 396 180.04 -31.35 48.62
CA GLU A 396 179.14 -30.90 47.55
C GLU A 396 178.19 -32.01 47.12
N SER A 397 178.67 -33.25 46.99
CA SER A 397 177.81 -34.40 46.67
C SER A 397 176.77 -34.70 47.76
N ILE A 398 177.12 -34.56 49.04
CA ILE A 398 176.18 -34.75 50.15
C ILE A 398 175.09 -33.66 50.11
N ARG A 399 175.48 -32.38 49.99
CA ARG A 399 174.53 -31.27 49.89
C ARG A 399 173.57 -31.41 48.70
N ALA A 400 174.07 -31.84 47.55
CA ALA A 400 173.24 -32.06 46.36
C ALA A 400 172.22 -33.20 46.57
N LYS A 401 172.55 -34.22 47.37
CA LYS A 401 171.62 -35.29 47.74
C LYS A 401 170.59 -34.84 48.77
N GLU A 402 170.99 -34.09 49.79
CA GLU A 402 170.07 -33.49 50.77
C GLU A 402 169.06 -32.53 50.11
N GLN A 403 169.51 -31.73 49.13
CA GLN A 403 168.62 -30.84 48.39
C GLN A 403 167.61 -31.60 47.51
N LYS A 404 167.99 -32.77 46.97
CA LYS A 404 167.04 -33.64 46.25
C LYS A 404 166.00 -34.26 47.18
N VAL A 405 166.38 -34.65 48.40
CA VAL A 405 165.44 -35.20 49.39
C VAL A 405 164.41 -34.15 49.78
N THR A 406 164.83 -32.92 50.07
CA THR A 406 163.89 -31.83 50.42
C THR A 406 162.97 -31.44 49.27
N GLN A 407 163.45 -31.51 48.01
CA GLN A 407 162.59 -31.32 46.84
C GLN A 407 161.51 -32.42 46.72
N MET A 408 161.88 -33.69 46.90
CA MET A 408 160.93 -34.81 46.84
C MET A 408 159.88 -34.75 47.96
N GLU A 409 160.25 -34.34 49.18
CA GLU A 409 159.31 -34.18 50.29
C GLU A 409 158.28 -33.08 50.02
N ASN A 410 158.70 -31.96 49.44
CA ASN A 410 157.79 -30.87 49.05
C ASN A 410 156.83 -31.28 47.92
N GLU A 411 157.33 -32.01 46.91
CA GLU A 411 156.47 -32.56 45.85
C GLU A 411 155.45 -33.56 46.41
N LEU A 412 155.86 -34.43 47.34
CA LEU A 412 154.96 -35.38 48.00
C LEU A 412 153.87 -34.65 48.79
N ALA A 413 154.22 -33.57 49.51
CA ALA A 413 153.25 -32.76 50.25
C ALA A 413 152.25 -32.06 49.32
N ARG A 414 152.72 -31.51 48.19
CA ARG A 414 151.86 -30.85 47.20
C ARG A 414 150.86 -31.82 46.56
N ILE A 415 151.33 -33.00 46.12
CA ILE A 415 150.45 -34.04 45.55
C ILE A 415 149.39 -34.48 46.56
N ARG A 416 149.73 -34.52 47.86
CA ARG A 416 148.79 -34.92 48.93
C ARG A 416 147.69 -33.88 49.14
N VAL A 417 148.01 -32.59 49.07
CA VAL A 417 147.02 -31.50 49.12
C VAL A 417 146.11 -31.53 47.89
N ASP A 418 146.68 -31.69 46.69
CA ASP A 418 145.90 -31.74 45.44
C ASP A 418 144.95 -32.95 45.41
N THR A 419 145.40 -34.09 45.96
CA THR A 419 144.57 -35.29 46.10
C THR A 419 143.41 -35.07 47.09
N LEU A 420 143.66 -34.39 48.22
CA LEU A 420 142.60 -34.07 49.19
C LEU A 420 141.59 -33.05 48.63
N GLN A 421 142.06 -32.01 47.93
CA GLN A 421 141.18 -31.05 47.27
C GLN A 421 140.32 -31.71 46.19
N SER A 422 140.90 -32.59 45.37
CA SER A 422 140.15 -33.33 44.35
C SER A 422 139.11 -34.26 44.96
N LYS A 423 139.41 -34.90 46.11
CA LYS A 423 138.42 -35.71 46.83
C LYS A 423 137.27 -34.88 47.38
N ALA A 424 137.56 -33.74 48.02
CA ALA A 424 136.53 -32.83 48.53
C ALA A 424 135.62 -32.30 47.41
N TYR A 425 136.21 -31.94 46.26
CA TYR A 425 135.42 -31.48 45.10
C TYR A 425 134.52 -32.60 44.55
N ASN A 426 135.01 -33.83 44.44
CA ASN A 426 134.20 -34.96 44.00
C ASN A 426 133.05 -35.28 44.98
N GLU A 427 133.27 -35.16 46.30
CA GLU A 427 132.19 -35.31 47.29
C GLU A 427 131.11 -34.24 47.10
N THR A 428 131.48 -32.98 46.89
CA THR A 428 130.50 -31.91 46.61
C THR A 428 129.76 -32.11 45.29
N LEU A 429 130.41 -32.68 44.27
CA LEU A 429 129.74 -33.01 43.01
C LEU A 429 128.74 -34.16 43.20
N ALA A 430 129.10 -35.16 44.00
CA ALA A 430 128.22 -36.28 44.30
C ALA A 430 126.97 -35.84 45.08
N THR A 431 127.09 -34.92 46.04
CA THR A 431 125.93 -34.39 46.77
C THR A 431 125.03 -33.55 45.87
N THR A 432 125.60 -32.66 45.06
CA THR A 432 124.82 -31.83 44.12
C THR A 432 124.10 -32.66 43.05
N LEU A 433 124.72 -33.73 42.55
CA LEU A 433 124.07 -34.71 41.66
C LEU A 433 122.87 -35.39 42.35
N ALA A 434 123.04 -35.86 43.59
CA ALA A 434 121.97 -36.51 44.34
C ALA A 434 120.79 -35.57 44.60
N ASP A 435 121.04 -34.29 44.90
CA ASP A 435 120.00 -33.28 45.10
C ASP A 435 119.23 -32.99 43.81
N LEU A 436 119.93 -32.86 42.68
CA LEU A 436 119.31 -32.66 41.36
C LEU A 436 118.47 -33.87 40.92
N GLU A 437 118.93 -35.10 41.18
CA GLU A 437 118.16 -36.31 40.91
C GLU A 437 116.86 -36.34 41.74
N LYS A 438 116.92 -35.93 43.00
CA LYS A 438 115.75 -35.84 43.88
C LYS A 438 114.76 -34.78 43.41
N GLU A 439 115.24 -33.61 42.98
CA GLU A 439 114.38 -32.59 42.37
C GLU A 439 113.72 -33.09 41.08
N LEU A 440 114.47 -33.76 40.20
CA LEU A 440 113.96 -34.34 38.95
C LEU A 440 112.86 -35.38 39.22
N GLN A 441 113.06 -36.25 40.21
CA GLN A 441 112.03 -37.21 40.63
C GLN A 441 110.78 -36.51 41.16
N SER A 442 110.93 -35.46 41.98
CA SER A 442 109.79 -34.70 42.50
C SER A 442 108.98 -34.02 41.39
N ARG A 443 109.67 -33.42 40.41
CA ARG A 443 109.03 -32.77 39.25
C ARG A 443 108.36 -33.79 38.35
N SER A 444 108.99 -34.94 38.12
CA SER A 444 108.39 -36.04 37.35
C SER A 444 107.09 -36.53 38.00
N ALA A 445 107.08 -36.74 39.31
CA ALA A 445 105.86 -37.10 40.04
C ALA A 445 104.76 -36.03 39.97
N MET A 446 105.13 -34.74 39.97
CA MET A 446 104.16 -33.65 39.82
C MET A 446 103.58 -33.59 38.39
N ILE A 447 104.42 -33.82 37.37
CA ILE A 447 103.98 -33.92 35.98
C ILE A 447 103.02 -35.10 35.80
N GLU A 448 103.31 -36.26 36.38
CA GLU A 448 102.39 -37.41 36.33
C GLU A 448 101.02 -37.10 36.93
N LYS A 449 100.98 -36.40 38.08
CA LYS A 449 99.72 -35.94 38.69
C LYS A 449 98.97 -34.98 37.78
N MET A 450 99.65 -33.99 37.21
CA MET A 450 99.03 -33.04 36.27
C MET A 450 98.52 -33.74 35.00
N GLN A 451 99.25 -34.71 34.47
CA GLN A 451 98.79 -35.50 33.32
C GLN A 451 97.56 -36.35 33.66
N ALA A 452 97.50 -36.93 34.87
CA ALA A 452 96.32 -37.67 35.33
C ALA A 452 95.09 -36.75 35.47
N ASP A 453 95.27 -35.55 36.00
CA ASP A 453 94.19 -34.55 36.14
C ASP A 453 93.72 -34.03 34.78
N ILE A 454 94.63 -33.77 33.84
CA ILE A 454 94.28 -33.39 32.46
C ILE A 454 93.46 -34.51 31.79
N ARG A 455 93.88 -35.77 31.94
CA ARG A 455 93.10 -36.92 31.41
C ARG A 455 91.71 -37.01 32.04
N ARG A 456 91.57 -36.79 33.35
CA ARG A 456 90.26 -36.74 34.02
C ARG A 456 89.38 -35.63 33.48
N ARG A 457 89.91 -34.40 33.34
CA ARG A 457 89.17 -33.27 32.81
C ARG A 457 88.77 -33.48 31.35
N ASN A 458 89.64 -34.03 30.51
CA ASN A 458 89.29 -34.35 29.13
C ASN A 458 88.16 -35.39 29.08
N ASN A 459 88.21 -36.44 29.91
CA ASN A 459 87.11 -37.40 29.99
C ASN A 459 85.79 -36.78 30.48
N GLU A 460 85.82 -35.80 31.39
CA GLU A 460 84.64 -35.04 31.82
C GLU A 460 84.10 -34.12 30.73
N ILE A 461 85.00 -33.46 29.99
CA ILE A 461 84.64 -32.64 28.83
C ILE A 461 83.99 -33.52 27.77
N ASP A 462 84.57 -34.67 27.41
CA ASP A 462 83.99 -35.59 26.42
C ASP A 462 82.60 -36.10 26.84
N ARG A 463 82.41 -36.40 28.13
CA ARG A 463 81.07 -36.76 28.65
C ARG A 463 80.09 -35.62 28.54
N LYS A 464 80.49 -34.40 28.91
CA LYS A 464 79.64 -33.21 28.79
C LYS A 464 79.37 -32.84 27.33
N GLN A 465 80.36 -33.02 26.45
CA GLN A 465 80.25 -32.81 25.00
C GLN A 465 79.24 -33.79 24.42
N ASN A 466 79.35 -35.09 24.75
CA ASN A 466 78.37 -36.09 24.33
C ASN A 466 76.96 -35.81 24.88
N GLN A 467 76.83 -35.32 26.12
CA GLN A 467 75.54 -34.89 26.67
C GLN A 467 74.99 -33.64 25.95
N LEU A 468 75.86 -32.70 25.62
CA LEU A 468 75.53 -31.51 24.84
C LEU A 468 75.09 -31.90 23.43
N ASP A 469 75.79 -32.83 22.78
CA ASP A 469 75.44 -33.33 21.46
C ASP A 469 74.11 -34.07 21.49
N GLN A 470 73.83 -34.88 22.53
CA GLN A 470 72.52 -35.50 22.72
C GLN A 470 71.40 -34.47 22.92
N LEU A 471 71.64 -33.45 23.75
CA LEU A 471 70.69 -32.36 23.97
C LEU A 471 70.49 -31.52 22.70
N ASN A 472 71.55 -31.22 21.97
CA ASN A 472 71.50 -30.52 20.70
C ASN A 472 70.74 -31.33 19.66
N HIS A 473 70.94 -32.65 19.60
CA HIS A 473 70.19 -33.50 18.69
C HIS A 473 68.71 -33.59 19.06
N GLN A 474 68.37 -33.63 20.35
CA GLN A 474 66.98 -33.50 20.82
C GLN A 474 66.41 -32.13 20.45
N TYR A 475 67.20 -31.07 20.56
CA TYR A 475 66.81 -29.71 20.19
C TYR A 475 66.58 -29.60 18.67
N GLU A 476 67.46 -30.18 17.85
CA GLU A 476 67.35 -30.25 16.39
C GLU A 476 66.16 -31.10 15.95
N GLN A 477 65.88 -32.22 16.63
CA GLN A 477 64.68 -33.02 16.34
C GLN A 477 63.39 -32.25 16.65
N ILE A 478 63.36 -31.51 17.76
CA ILE A 478 62.23 -30.63 18.08
C ILE A 478 62.12 -29.53 17.02
N LEU A 479 63.23 -28.87 16.66
CA LEU A 479 63.30 -27.86 15.60
C LEU A 479 62.81 -28.39 14.25
N ALA A 480 63.28 -29.56 13.81
CA ALA A 480 62.91 -30.15 12.54
C ALA A 480 61.43 -30.54 12.50
N ALA A 481 60.89 -31.08 13.59
CA ALA A 481 59.46 -31.38 13.70
C ALA A 481 58.59 -30.10 13.75
N HIS A 482 59.16 -28.94 14.13
CA HIS A 482 58.43 -27.68 14.29
C HIS A 482 58.66 -26.68 13.15
N ASN A 483 59.66 -26.90 12.28
CA ASN A 483 60.00 -25.97 11.20
C ASN A 483 58.96 -25.88 10.07
N ASP A 484 58.03 -26.84 9.98
CA ASP A 484 56.90 -26.73 9.05
C ASP A 484 55.88 -25.67 9.48
N LEU A 485 56.03 -25.05 10.66
CA LEU A 485 55.11 -24.03 11.17
C LEU A 485 55.84 -22.71 11.51
N GLN A 486 56.26 -22.00 10.45
CA GLN A 486 56.67 -20.59 10.40
C GLN A 486 57.60 -20.08 11.52
N GLY A 487 58.81 -19.69 11.10
CA GLY A 487 59.90 -19.21 11.95
C GLY A 487 59.52 -18.02 12.81
N ASP A 488 59.49 -18.24 14.11
CA ASP A 488 60.37 -17.63 15.09
C ASP A 488 60.28 -18.48 16.37
N HIS A 489 61.31 -18.46 17.21
CA HIS A 489 61.51 -19.37 18.35
C HIS A 489 60.34 -19.35 19.37
N VAL A 490 59.30 -20.18 19.18
CA VAL A 490 58.19 -20.31 20.13
C VAL A 490 58.37 -21.58 20.96
N GLY A 491 58.55 -21.44 22.28
CA GLY A 491 58.73 -22.57 23.20
C GLY A 491 57.51 -23.51 23.25
N PRO A 492 57.61 -24.74 23.76
CA PRO A 492 56.54 -25.75 23.67
C PRO A 492 55.21 -25.31 24.31
N LEU A 493 55.25 -24.53 25.40
CA LEU A 493 54.04 -23.96 26.03
C LEU A 493 53.38 -22.88 25.17
N GLU A 494 54.20 -22.11 24.48
CA GLU A 494 53.79 -20.96 23.71
C GLU A 494 53.35 -21.41 22.30
N ALA A 495 53.93 -22.50 21.78
CA ALA A 495 53.43 -23.26 20.64
C ALA A 495 52.10 -23.95 20.96
N THR A 496 51.93 -24.52 22.17
CA THR A 496 50.62 -25.06 22.59
C THR A 496 49.59 -23.94 22.74
N ILE A 497 49.94 -22.80 23.33
CA ILE A 497 49.07 -21.61 23.34
C ILE A 497 48.71 -21.18 21.92
N ASN A 498 49.68 -21.08 21.00
CA ASN A 498 49.41 -20.71 19.61
C ASN A 498 48.56 -21.75 18.87
N SER A 499 48.72 -23.05 19.17
CA SER A 499 47.88 -24.12 18.63
C SER A 499 46.46 -24.04 19.19
N LEU A 500 46.30 -23.72 20.47
CA LEU A 500 45.01 -23.55 21.13
C LEU A 500 44.32 -22.27 20.66
N SER A 501 45.05 -21.17 20.51
CA SER A 501 44.54 -19.91 19.95
C SER A 501 44.10 -20.10 18.50
N ARG A 502 44.88 -20.82 17.68
CA ARG A 502 44.44 -21.21 16.34
C ARG A 502 43.20 -22.09 16.40
N ALA A 503 43.17 -23.13 17.23
CA ALA A 503 42.02 -24.00 17.37
C ALA A 503 40.76 -23.23 17.85
N ILE A 504 40.91 -22.29 18.78
CA ILE A 504 39.84 -21.40 19.25
C ILE A 504 39.39 -20.50 18.11
N ALA A 505 40.30 -19.91 17.33
CA ALA A 505 39.94 -19.08 16.18
C ALA A 505 39.22 -19.90 15.10
N THR A 506 39.68 -21.11 14.80
CA THR A 506 38.99 -22.03 13.87
C THR A 506 37.61 -22.40 14.40
N LYS A 507 37.49 -22.74 15.70
CA LYS A 507 36.20 -23.04 16.33
C LYS A 507 35.28 -21.83 16.41
N SER A 508 35.82 -20.63 16.58
CA SER A 508 35.05 -19.38 16.55
C SER A 508 34.52 -19.10 15.16
N SER A 509 35.36 -19.26 14.12
CA SER A 509 34.95 -19.16 12.71
C SER A 509 33.90 -20.22 12.35
N GLU A 510 34.08 -21.47 12.79
CA GLU A 510 33.08 -22.52 12.63
C GLU A 510 31.77 -22.18 13.34
N ASN A 511 31.84 -21.59 14.54
CA ASN A 511 30.66 -21.16 15.30
C ASN A 511 29.93 -20.00 14.60
N GLU A 512 30.66 -18.98 14.10
CA GLU A 512 30.07 -17.91 13.30
C GLU A 512 29.41 -18.45 12.02
N ALA A 513 30.06 -19.36 11.30
CA ALA A 513 29.49 -20.01 10.12
C ALA A 513 28.22 -20.80 10.47
N LEU A 514 28.25 -21.57 11.57
CA LEU A 514 27.08 -22.30 12.08
C LEU A 514 25.97 -21.36 12.56
N GLN A 515 26.30 -20.21 13.14
CA GLN A 515 25.32 -19.19 13.54
C GLN A 515 24.67 -18.54 12.32
N GLN A 516 25.45 -18.19 11.29
CA GLN A 516 24.91 -17.67 10.03
C GLN A 516 23.99 -18.69 9.37
N GLU A 517 24.41 -19.96 9.31
CA GLU A 517 23.61 -21.04 8.77
C GLU A 517 22.35 -21.29 9.61
N TRP A 518 22.46 -21.23 10.94
CA TRP A 518 21.31 -21.31 11.85
C TRP A 518 20.32 -20.15 11.65
N ILE A 519 20.80 -18.91 11.50
CA ILE A 519 19.94 -17.75 11.21
C ILE A 519 19.25 -17.91 9.84
N ARG A 520 19.97 -18.40 8.83
CA ARG A 520 19.42 -18.69 7.50
C ARG A 520 18.31 -19.74 7.60
N LEU A 521 18.59 -20.88 8.24
CA LEU A 521 17.62 -21.96 8.45
C LEU A 521 16.43 -21.51 9.31
N GLN A 522 16.64 -20.68 10.33
CA GLN A 522 15.58 -20.12 11.16
C GLN A 522 14.70 -19.16 10.37
N THR A 523 15.29 -18.34 9.48
CA THR A 523 14.56 -17.44 8.59
C THR A 523 13.74 -18.24 7.58
N GLU A 524 14.32 -19.30 7.01
CA GLU A 524 13.60 -20.24 6.14
C GLU A 524 12.46 -20.93 6.89
N LEU A 525 12.68 -21.39 8.12
CA LEU A 525 11.64 -21.99 8.96
C LEU A 525 10.51 -21.00 9.25
N VAL A 526 10.82 -19.73 9.51
CA VAL A 526 9.82 -18.68 9.69
C VAL A 526 9.04 -18.46 8.39
N ASN A 527 9.71 -18.43 7.24
CA ASN A 527 9.06 -18.32 5.94
C ASN A 527 8.15 -19.53 5.66
N TYR A 528 8.63 -20.75 5.93
CA TYR A 528 7.81 -21.96 5.83
C TYR A 528 6.62 -21.94 6.79
N LYS A 529 6.78 -21.43 8.01
CA LYS A 529 5.69 -21.30 8.97
C LYS A 529 4.67 -20.25 8.55
N ASN A 530 5.11 -19.11 8.01
CA ASN A 530 4.23 -18.09 7.46
C ASN A 530 3.46 -18.64 6.25
N ASN A 531 4.16 -19.27 5.29
CA ASN A 531 3.51 -19.93 4.16
C ASN A 531 2.55 -21.03 4.61
N MET A 532 2.88 -21.80 5.65
CA MET A 532 1.99 -22.81 6.23
C MET A 532 0.77 -22.18 6.90
N ASN A 533 0.92 -21.02 7.54
CA ASN A 533 -0.20 -20.26 8.08
C ASN A 533 -1.11 -19.74 6.94
N ASP A 534 -0.54 -19.20 5.88
CA ASP A 534 -1.28 -18.70 4.71
C ASP A 534 -2.05 -19.86 4.01
N ILE A 535 -1.39 -21.02 3.87
CA ILE A 535 -2.03 -22.24 3.36
C ILE A 535 -3.14 -22.70 4.31
N ASN A 536 -2.95 -22.65 5.63
CA ASN A 536 -3.99 -22.99 6.60
C ASN A 536 -5.18 -22.02 6.55
N GLU A 537 -4.94 -20.71 6.40
CA GLU A 537 -6.00 -19.72 6.20
C GLU A 537 -6.77 -20.02 4.90
N ALA A 538 -6.08 -20.37 3.82
CA ALA A 538 -6.70 -20.78 2.56
C ALA A 538 -7.49 -22.11 2.70
N ILE A 539 -6.99 -23.09 3.48
CA ILE A 539 -7.70 -24.34 3.77
C ILE A 539 -8.96 -24.07 4.59
N LEU A 540 -8.90 -23.22 5.61
CA LEU A 540 -10.05 -22.85 6.43
C LEU A 540 -11.10 -22.11 5.60
N ASP A 541 -10.69 -21.18 4.75
CA ASP A 541 -11.59 -20.50 3.80
C ASP A 541 -12.20 -21.49 2.80
N ALA A 542 -11.41 -22.43 2.26
CA ALA A 542 -11.92 -23.49 1.39
C ALA A 542 -12.90 -24.44 2.12
N GLN A 543 -12.65 -24.77 3.39
CA GLN A 543 -13.55 -25.58 4.23
C GLN A 543 -14.85 -24.82 4.54
N ALA A 544 -14.78 -23.53 4.83
CA ALA A 544 -15.95 -22.67 5.01
C ALA A 544 -16.78 -22.61 3.71
N LYS A 545 -16.14 -22.36 2.56
CA LYS A 545 -16.77 -22.39 1.24
C LYS A 545 -17.39 -23.75 0.92
N ALA A 546 -16.70 -24.86 1.21
CA ALA A 546 -17.22 -26.20 1.02
C ALA A 546 -18.45 -26.48 1.90
N THR A 547 -18.44 -26.00 3.14
CA THR A 547 -19.58 -26.11 4.07
C THR A 547 -20.78 -25.31 3.58
N ILE A 548 -20.57 -24.07 3.12
CA ILE A 548 -21.62 -23.23 2.51
C ILE A 548 -22.19 -23.90 1.25
N LEU A 549 -21.33 -24.41 0.37
CA LEU A 549 -21.77 -25.11 -0.84
C LEU A 549 -22.52 -26.40 -0.52
N LYS A 550 -22.13 -27.13 0.52
CA LYS A 550 -22.84 -28.31 1.01
C LYS A 550 -24.24 -27.94 1.52
N GLN A 551 -24.35 -26.91 2.37
CA GLN A 551 -25.66 -26.42 2.83
C GLN A 551 -26.54 -25.93 1.66
N LYS A 552 -25.95 -25.24 0.68
CA LYS A 552 -26.67 -24.82 -0.54
C LYS A 552 -27.13 -26.02 -1.36
N LYS A 553 -26.31 -27.05 -1.50
CA LYS A 553 -26.67 -28.32 -2.15
C LYS A 553 -27.83 -29.00 -1.42
N ASP A 554 -27.78 -29.08 -0.09
CA ASP A 554 -28.82 -29.73 0.71
C ASP A 554 -30.16 -28.99 0.59
N ARG A 555 -30.15 -27.65 0.62
CA ARG A 555 -31.34 -26.81 0.34
C ARG A 555 -31.88 -27.04 -1.07
N LEU A 556 -31.01 -27.07 -2.08
CA LEU A 556 -31.43 -27.34 -3.47
C LEU A 556 -32.02 -28.76 -3.62
N LEU A 557 -31.45 -29.76 -2.95
CA LEU A 557 -31.99 -31.13 -2.95
C LEU A 557 -33.36 -31.20 -2.26
N ALA A 558 -33.55 -30.48 -1.15
CA ALA A 558 -34.85 -30.35 -0.50
C ALA A 558 -35.87 -29.70 -1.42
N ASN A 559 -35.53 -28.58 -2.07
CA ASN A 559 -36.42 -27.91 -3.04
C ASN A 559 -36.73 -28.79 -4.25
N ILE A 560 -35.76 -29.56 -4.76
CA ILE A 560 -36.00 -30.52 -5.84
C ILE A 560 -36.94 -31.64 -5.38
N SER A 561 -36.79 -32.14 -4.15
CA SER A 561 -37.69 -33.14 -3.58
C SER A 561 -39.11 -32.61 -3.43
N GLU A 562 -39.26 -31.38 -2.92
CA GLU A 562 -40.55 -30.70 -2.82
C GLU A 562 -41.17 -30.48 -4.20
N GLY A 563 -40.41 -29.99 -5.17
CA GLY A 563 -40.85 -29.84 -6.55
C GLY A 563 -41.31 -31.15 -7.19
N LYS A 564 -40.60 -32.26 -6.93
CA LYS A 564 -41.03 -33.60 -7.36
C LYS A 564 -42.35 -34.02 -6.71
N GLN A 565 -42.54 -33.74 -5.43
CA GLN A 565 -43.79 -34.03 -4.74
C GLN A 565 -44.95 -33.19 -5.29
N GLN A 566 -44.71 -31.91 -5.59
CA GLN A 566 -45.70 -31.03 -6.21
C GLN A 566 -46.07 -31.51 -7.62
N VAL A 567 -45.09 -31.91 -8.44
CA VAL A 567 -45.35 -32.49 -9.77
C VAL A 567 -46.17 -33.77 -9.66
N ALA A 568 -45.83 -34.67 -8.73
CA ALA A 568 -46.62 -35.89 -8.51
C ALA A 568 -48.07 -35.57 -8.08
N ASN A 569 -48.25 -34.59 -7.20
CA ASN A 569 -49.58 -34.14 -6.77
C ASN A 569 -50.39 -33.53 -7.94
N LEU A 570 -49.75 -32.72 -8.79
CA LEU A 570 -50.38 -32.15 -9.99
C LEU A 570 -50.72 -33.22 -11.02
N GLN A 571 -49.85 -34.21 -11.23
CA GLN A 571 -50.11 -35.36 -12.10
C GLN A 571 -51.34 -36.15 -11.61
N ASN A 572 -51.45 -36.37 -10.30
CA ASN A 572 -52.60 -37.03 -9.70
C ASN A 572 -53.90 -36.20 -9.87
N LYS A 573 -53.85 -34.88 -9.66
CA LYS A 573 -54.98 -33.98 -9.91
C LYS A 573 -55.40 -33.98 -11.39
N SER A 574 -54.44 -33.95 -12.31
CA SER A 574 -54.69 -34.04 -13.76
C SER A 574 -55.36 -35.37 -14.14
N ASN A 575 -54.86 -36.50 -13.61
CA ASN A 575 -55.48 -37.80 -13.82
C ASN A 575 -56.93 -37.86 -13.28
N ALA A 576 -57.17 -37.28 -12.11
CA ALA A 576 -58.53 -37.18 -11.54
C ALA A 576 -59.46 -36.33 -12.42
N MET A 577 -58.97 -35.20 -12.95
CA MET A 577 -59.73 -34.37 -13.89
C MET A 577 -60.02 -35.09 -15.21
N HIS A 578 -59.07 -35.88 -15.73
CA HIS A 578 -59.30 -36.69 -16.93
C HIS A 578 -60.35 -37.78 -16.70
N LEU A 579 -60.37 -38.41 -15.52
CA LEU A 579 -61.41 -39.36 -15.12
C LEU A 579 -62.78 -38.68 -15.06
N GLU A 580 -62.87 -37.51 -14.44
CA GLU A 580 -64.13 -36.76 -14.35
C GLU A 580 -64.61 -36.27 -15.73
N MET A 581 -63.70 -35.80 -16.58
CA MET A 581 -64.03 -35.42 -17.96
C MET A 581 -64.56 -36.61 -18.76
N LYS A 582 -63.97 -37.80 -18.63
CA LYS A 582 -64.51 -39.03 -19.24
C LYS A 582 -65.91 -39.34 -18.70
N ARG A 583 -66.14 -39.19 -17.39
CA ARG A 583 -67.46 -39.41 -16.76
C ARG A 583 -68.50 -38.44 -17.31
N VAL A 584 -68.18 -37.15 -17.35
CA VAL A 584 -69.07 -36.09 -17.89
C VAL A 584 -69.36 -36.32 -19.37
N ASN A 585 -68.35 -36.65 -20.19
CA ASN A 585 -68.57 -36.95 -21.61
C ASN A 585 -69.48 -38.19 -21.81
N THR A 586 -69.34 -39.19 -20.95
CA THR A 586 -70.22 -40.37 -20.97
C THR A 586 -71.67 -39.99 -20.63
N LEU A 587 -71.87 -39.21 -19.56
CA LEU A 587 -73.18 -38.71 -19.17
C LEU A 587 -73.80 -37.79 -20.23
N LEU A 588 -72.99 -36.96 -20.88
CA LEU A 588 -73.44 -36.08 -21.96
C LEU A 588 -73.91 -36.90 -23.17
N SER A 589 -73.14 -37.93 -23.57
CA SER A 589 -73.55 -38.83 -24.67
C SER A 589 -74.84 -39.59 -24.34
N GLN A 590 -74.98 -40.06 -23.10
CA GLN A 590 -76.21 -40.72 -22.64
C GLN A 590 -77.40 -39.77 -22.65
N ASN A 591 -77.22 -38.55 -22.15
CA ASN A 591 -78.28 -37.55 -22.12
C ASN A 591 -78.67 -37.10 -23.53
N ASN A 592 -77.70 -36.91 -24.43
CA ASN A 592 -77.98 -36.55 -25.82
C ASN A 592 -78.74 -37.67 -26.54
N GLY A 593 -78.40 -38.94 -26.27
CA GLY A 593 -79.16 -40.09 -26.76
C GLY A 593 -80.60 -40.14 -26.22
N ALA A 594 -80.78 -39.89 -24.91
CA ALA A 594 -82.10 -39.84 -24.30
C ALA A 594 -82.94 -38.66 -24.82
N GLN A 595 -82.33 -37.50 -25.02
CA GLN A 595 -82.98 -36.31 -25.58
C GLN A 595 -83.41 -36.54 -27.02
N GLN A 596 -82.57 -37.19 -27.85
CA GLN A 596 -82.95 -37.54 -29.22
C GLN A 596 -84.14 -38.50 -29.23
N SER A 597 -84.12 -39.54 -28.40
CA SER A 597 -85.25 -40.48 -28.26
C SER A 597 -86.54 -39.77 -27.86
N ALA A 598 -86.48 -38.88 -26.86
CA ALA A 598 -87.64 -38.11 -26.43
C ALA A 598 -88.14 -37.14 -27.52
N SER A 599 -87.22 -36.52 -28.28
CA SER A 599 -87.58 -35.66 -29.41
C SER A 599 -88.28 -36.44 -30.52
N ASP A 600 -87.79 -37.63 -30.84
CA ASP A 600 -88.41 -38.51 -31.83
C ASP A 600 -89.81 -38.93 -31.37
N ASP A 601 -89.98 -39.32 -30.09
CA ASP A 601 -91.28 -39.67 -29.50
C ASP A 601 -92.27 -38.49 -29.53
N VAL A 602 -91.83 -37.28 -29.16
CA VAL A 602 -92.65 -36.07 -29.23
C VAL A 602 -93.04 -35.78 -30.68
N PHE A 603 -92.11 -35.88 -31.63
CA PHE A 603 -92.39 -35.67 -33.05
C PHE A 603 -93.43 -36.68 -33.58
N PHE A 604 -93.33 -37.95 -33.20
CA PHE A 604 -94.33 -38.95 -33.56
C PHE A 604 -95.71 -38.65 -32.96
N LEU A 605 -95.75 -38.21 -31.70
CA LEU A 605 -96.99 -37.87 -31.00
C LEU A 605 -97.65 -36.62 -31.63
N GLU A 606 -96.88 -35.57 -31.89
CA GLU A 606 -97.36 -34.36 -32.57
C GLU A 606 -97.96 -34.70 -33.94
N LYS A 607 -97.27 -35.54 -34.72
CA LYS A 607 -97.74 -35.95 -36.04
C LYS A 607 -99.07 -36.72 -35.96
N ASP A 608 -99.26 -37.57 -34.95
CA ASP A 608 -100.56 -38.24 -34.75
C ASP A 608 -101.64 -37.28 -34.25
N LEU A 609 -101.31 -36.30 -33.39
CA LEU A 609 -102.25 -35.27 -32.93
C LEU A 609 -102.71 -34.36 -34.09
N VAL A 610 -101.79 -33.93 -34.96
CA VAL A 610 -102.11 -33.13 -36.16
C VAL A 610 -103.04 -33.92 -37.06
N ARG A 611 -102.77 -35.21 -37.30
CA ARG A 611 -103.64 -36.07 -38.10
C ARG A 611 -105.06 -36.13 -37.52
N ARG A 612 -105.20 -36.32 -36.19
CA ARG A 612 -106.50 -36.34 -35.52
C ARG A 612 -107.22 -34.98 -35.59
N LEU A 613 -106.49 -33.88 -35.49
CA LEU A 613 -107.04 -32.52 -35.62
C LEU A 613 -107.54 -32.23 -37.03
N GLU A 614 -106.80 -32.63 -38.07
CA GLU A 614 -107.23 -32.48 -39.46
C GLU A 614 -108.52 -33.25 -39.74
N GLU A 615 -108.65 -34.46 -39.19
CA GLU A 615 -109.85 -35.28 -39.32
C GLU A 615 -111.05 -34.61 -38.65
N ARG A 616 -110.89 -34.08 -37.43
CA ARG A 616 -111.93 -33.30 -36.74
C ARG A 616 -112.27 -31.98 -37.44
N LYS A 617 -111.28 -31.30 -38.02
CA LYS A 617 -111.50 -30.08 -38.80
C LYS A 617 -112.34 -30.37 -40.05
N ARG A 618 -112.08 -31.49 -40.74
CA ARG A 618 -112.89 -31.92 -41.89
C ARG A 618 -114.35 -32.18 -41.49
N GLU A 619 -114.58 -32.84 -40.35
CA GLU A 619 -115.93 -33.06 -39.81
C GLU A 619 -116.65 -31.74 -39.47
N ALA A 620 -115.95 -30.79 -38.83
CA ALA A 620 -116.51 -29.48 -38.46
C ALA A 620 -116.90 -28.65 -39.70
N ILE A 621 -116.04 -28.58 -40.71
CA ILE A 621 -116.32 -27.85 -41.96
C ILE A 621 -117.56 -28.41 -42.67
N GLN A 622 -117.73 -29.74 -42.67
CA GLN A 622 -118.93 -30.36 -43.25
C GLN A 622 -120.22 -29.98 -42.51
N LEU A 623 -120.15 -29.80 -41.19
CA LEU A 623 -121.28 -29.36 -40.37
C LEU A 623 -121.58 -27.87 -40.56
N GLU A 624 -120.55 -27.02 -40.58
CA GLU A 624 -120.68 -25.59 -40.83
C GLU A 624 -121.34 -25.31 -42.18
N LYS A 625 -120.89 -26.01 -43.24
CA LYS A 625 -121.47 -25.87 -44.58
C LYS A 625 -122.98 -26.15 -44.59
N LYS A 626 -123.42 -27.20 -43.88
CA LYS A 626 -124.87 -27.52 -43.75
C LYS A 626 -125.66 -26.44 -42.99
N VAL A 627 -125.05 -25.82 -41.99
CA VAL A 627 -125.69 -24.73 -41.22
C VAL A 627 -125.80 -23.47 -42.08
N GLU A 628 -124.76 -23.16 -42.85
CA GLU A 628 -124.74 -21.99 -43.72
C GLU A 628 -125.77 -22.10 -44.84
N ASP A 629 -125.87 -23.27 -45.50
CA ASP A 629 -126.88 -23.50 -46.54
C ASP A 629 -128.31 -23.25 -46.02
N MET A 630 -128.62 -23.61 -44.76
CA MET A 630 -129.91 -23.29 -44.13
C MET A 630 -130.07 -21.80 -43.81
N ARG A 631 -129.01 -21.14 -43.34
CA ARG A 631 -129.04 -19.72 -42.99
C ARG A 631 -129.24 -18.86 -44.23
N GLN A 632 -128.57 -19.19 -45.33
CA GLN A 632 -128.73 -18.50 -46.60
C GLN A 632 -130.16 -18.61 -47.10
N SER A 633 -130.74 -19.80 -47.09
CA SER A 633 -132.14 -20.00 -47.50
C SER A 633 -133.14 -19.19 -46.65
N LYS A 634 -132.84 -18.99 -45.35
CA LYS A 634 -133.63 -18.11 -44.47
C LYS A 634 -133.43 -16.63 -44.79
N SER A 635 -132.17 -16.24 -45.03
CA SER A 635 -131.80 -14.86 -45.35
C SER A 635 -132.43 -14.40 -46.66
N ASP A 636 -132.39 -15.22 -47.71
CA ASP A 636 -132.96 -14.88 -49.02
C ASP A 636 -134.46 -14.57 -48.94
N ILE A 637 -135.20 -15.29 -48.08
CA ILE A 637 -136.62 -15.05 -47.83
C ILE A 637 -136.83 -13.71 -47.09
N VAL A 638 -136.01 -13.43 -46.08
CA VAL A 638 -136.08 -12.17 -45.32
C VAL A 638 -135.68 -10.97 -46.20
N GLU A 639 -134.70 -11.15 -47.08
CA GLU A 639 -134.21 -10.10 -47.97
C GLU A 639 -135.23 -9.75 -49.05
N GLN A 640 -135.97 -10.72 -49.57
CA GLN A 640 -137.11 -10.45 -50.46
C GLN A 640 -138.19 -9.60 -49.76
N ILE A 641 -138.45 -9.85 -48.48
CA ILE A 641 -139.41 -9.06 -47.68
C ILE A 641 -138.88 -7.63 -47.45
N LEU A 642 -137.61 -7.51 -47.06
CA LEU A 642 -136.97 -6.22 -46.80
C LEU A 642 -136.75 -5.39 -48.07
N SER A 643 -136.55 -6.02 -49.22
CA SER A 643 -136.48 -5.34 -50.53
C SER A 643 -137.78 -4.60 -50.82
N CYS A 644 -138.93 -5.25 -50.63
CA CYS A 644 -140.23 -4.63 -50.80
C CYS A 644 -140.45 -3.44 -49.86
N GLU A 645 -139.94 -3.47 -48.62
CA GLU A 645 -140.03 -2.33 -47.70
C GLU A 645 -139.03 -1.21 -47.99
N ARG A 646 -137.81 -1.56 -48.44
CA ARG A 646 -136.77 -0.58 -48.74
C ARG A 646 -137.10 0.24 -49.97
N ASP A 647 -137.74 -0.33 -50.98
CA ASP A 647 -138.17 0.44 -52.16
C ASP A 647 -139.17 1.54 -51.76
N ILE A 648 -140.03 1.29 -50.77
CA ILE A 648 -140.96 2.28 -50.21
C ILE A 648 -140.20 3.40 -49.50
N MET A 649 -139.25 3.06 -48.60
CA MET A 649 -138.48 4.05 -47.84
C MET A 649 -137.45 4.84 -48.67
N PHE A 650 -136.90 4.24 -49.72
CA PHE A 650 -135.83 4.85 -50.51
C PHE A 650 -136.34 6.05 -51.31
N TRP A 651 -137.58 6.00 -51.80
CA TRP A 651 -138.19 7.15 -52.48
C TRP A 651 -138.52 8.30 -51.52
N GLU A 652 -138.82 8.01 -50.25
CA GLU A 652 -139.09 9.05 -49.23
C GLU A 652 -137.80 9.74 -48.77
N ARG A 653 -136.70 8.99 -48.57
CA ARG A 653 -135.46 9.54 -48.01
C ARG A 653 -134.59 10.28 -49.03
N LYS A 654 -134.66 9.91 -50.31
CA LYS A 654 -133.95 10.61 -51.39
C LYS A 654 -134.46 12.05 -51.59
N LEU A 655 -135.70 12.34 -51.18
CA LEU A 655 -136.28 13.69 -51.20
C LEU A 655 -135.77 14.57 -50.04
N GLN A 656 -135.32 13.95 -48.93
CA GLN A 656 -134.91 14.66 -47.71
C GLN A 656 -133.42 15.02 -47.69
N VAL A 657 -132.53 14.12 -48.12
CA VAL A 657 -131.06 14.35 -48.04
C VAL A 657 -130.53 15.28 -49.13
N ALA A 658 -131.28 15.47 -50.22
CA ALA A 658 -130.96 16.51 -51.21
C ALA A 658 -131.13 17.94 -50.64
N ARG A 659 -131.95 18.13 -49.58
CA ARG A 659 -132.17 19.45 -48.96
C ARG A 659 -131.10 19.84 -47.94
N GLU A 660 -130.41 18.87 -47.35
CA GLU A 660 -129.54 19.13 -46.20
C GLU A 660 -128.04 19.16 -46.58
N THR A 661 -127.67 18.69 -47.78
CA THR A 661 -126.26 18.64 -48.21
C THR A 661 -125.82 19.81 -49.09
N GLU A 662 -126.70 20.78 -49.35
CA GLU A 662 -126.32 22.09 -49.92
C GLU A 662 -125.84 23.08 -48.85
N MET A 663 -126.11 22.84 -47.56
CA MET A 663 -125.86 23.80 -46.47
C MET A 663 -124.49 23.68 -45.75
N ALA A 664 -123.54 22.86 -46.23
CA ALA A 664 -122.28 22.64 -45.52
C ALA A 664 -121.04 22.62 -46.44
N LEU A 665 -120.77 23.78 -47.06
CA LEU A 665 -119.47 24.16 -47.61
C LEU A 665 -118.80 25.15 -46.64
N ASP A 666 -117.59 24.82 -46.16
CA ASP A 666 -116.36 25.63 -46.32
C ASP A 666 -115.33 25.39 -45.18
N PRO A 667 -114.18 24.76 -45.49
CA PRO A 667 -113.00 24.69 -44.63
C PRO A 667 -111.75 25.33 -45.27
N THR A 668 -111.27 26.47 -44.78
CA THR A 668 -109.90 26.99 -45.03
C THR A 668 -109.39 27.93 -43.92
N ILE A 669 -108.45 27.49 -43.07
CA ILE A 669 -107.64 28.37 -42.19
C ILE A 669 -106.20 27.83 -42.11
N GLY A 670 -105.21 28.66 -42.46
CA GLY A 670 -103.77 28.39 -42.32
C GLY A 670 -102.88 29.26 -43.21
N CYS A 671 -102.66 30.54 -42.84
CA CYS A 671 -101.74 31.47 -43.55
C CYS A 671 -101.23 32.62 -42.65
N ALA A 672 -100.71 32.35 -41.44
CA ALA A 672 -100.21 33.40 -40.54
C ALA A 672 -98.68 33.41 -40.30
N GLU A 673 -97.90 32.51 -40.90
CA GLU A 673 -96.44 32.41 -40.62
C GLU A 673 -95.51 33.04 -41.68
N MET A 674 -96.03 33.53 -42.81
CA MET A 674 -95.18 34.06 -43.89
C MET A 674 -94.96 35.58 -43.89
N GLU A 675 -95.63 36.37 -43.04
CA GLU A 675 -95.52 37.84 -43.07
C GLU A 675 -94.59 38.47 -42.02
N LYS A 676 -94.19 37.75 -40.96
CA LYS A 676 -93.28 38.32 -39.95
C LYS A 676 -91.82 38.39 -40.40
N MET A 677 -91.36 37.55 -41.34
CA MET A 677 -89.96 37.55 -41.77
C MET A 677 -89.58 38.66 -42.77
N LYS A 678 -90.53 39.40 -43.34
CA LYS A 678 -90.22 40.44 -44.35
C LYS A 678 -89.99 41.85 -43.82
N LYS A 679 -90.17 42.13 -42.51
CA LYS A 679 -90.00 43.50 -41.97
C LYS A 679 -88.67 43.77 -41.25
N GLU A 680 -87.86 42.76 -40.96
CA GLU A 680 -86.58 42.95 -40.23
C GLU A 680 -85.42 43.39 -41.16
N ILE A 681 -85.45 43.01 -42.44
CA ILE A 681 -84.32 43.25 -43.36
C ILE A 681 -84.21 44.73 -43.79
N THR A 682 -85.30 45.49 -43.81
CA THR A 682 -85.27 46.89 -44.27
C THR A 682 -84.77 47.91 -43.23
N PHE A 683 -84.59 47.52 -41.96
CA PHE A 683 -84.14 48.46 -40.92
C PHE A 683 -82.61 48.61 -40.85
N MET A 684 -81.85 47.58 -41.24
CA MET A 684 -80.38 47.59 -41.14
C MET A 684 -79.69 48.38 -42.27
N GLU A 685 -80.32 48.50 -43.44
CA GLU A 685 -79.70 49.15 -44.61
C GLU A 685 -79.63 50.68 -44.50
N GLN A 686 -80.50 51.33 -43.72
CA GLN A 686 -80.50 52.79 -43.57
C GLN A 686 -79.44 53.33 -42.59
N ARG A 687 -78.88 52.50 -41.71
CA ARG A 687 -77.87 52.95 -40.72
C ARG A 687 -76.47 53.11 -41.32
N MET A 688 -76.17 52.46 -42.45
CA MET A 688 -74.87 52.54 -43.13
C MET A 688 -74.64 53.87 -43.86
N SER A 689 -75.67 54.50 -44.42
CA SER A 689 -75.49 55.70 -45.25
C SER A 689 -75.23 56.99 -44.46
N GLN A 690 -75.45 56.99 -43.14
CA GLN A 690 -75.29 58.17 -42.29
C GLN A 690 -73.84 58.35 -41.81
N LEU A 691 -73.12 57.25 -41.54
CA LEU A 691 -71.74 57.26 -41.04
C LEU A 691 -70.70 57.75 -42.07
N GLN A 692 -70.99 57.66 -43.38
CA GLN A 692 -70.04 58.04 -44.43
C GLN A 692 -69.87 59.55 -44.64
N ARG A 693 -70.77 60.41 -44.11
CA ARG A 693 -70.67 61.87 -44.30
C ARG A 693 -69.84 62.57 -43.23
N GLU A 694 -69.82 62.05 -42.01
CA GLU A 694 -69.07 62.63 -40.89
C GLU A 694 -67.55 62.50 -41.08
N GLN A 695 -67.09 61.45 -41.77
CA GLN A 695 -65.66 61.17 -41.98
C GLN A 695 -64.93 62.18 -42.88
N LYS A 696 -65.63 62.89 -43.77
CA LYS A 696 -65.00 63.86 -44.69
C LYS A 696 -64.73 65.22 -44.06
N PHE A 697 -65.46 65.60 -43.02
CA PHE A 697 -65.33 66.92 -42.38
C PHE A 697 -64.07 67.01 -41.49
N LEU A 698 -63.69 65.90 -40.86
CA LEU A 698 -62.60 65.86 -39.87
C LEU A 698 -61.19 66.05 -40.49
N ILE A 699 -61.03 65.80 -41.78
CA ILE A 699 -59.73 65.80 -42.47
C ILE A 699 -59.26 67.22 -42.82
N GLU A 700 -60.17 68.16 -43.05
CA GLU A 700 -59.83 69.57 -43.35
C GLU A 700 -59.31 70.33 -42.11
N GLU A 701 -59.73 69.96 -40.90
CA GLU A 701 -59.23 70.60 -39.67
C GLU A 701 -57.78 70.21 -39.35
N MET A 702 -57.37 68.97 -39.63
CA MET A 702 -56.01 68.50 -39.35
C MET A 702 -54.92 69.31 -40.07
N GLN A 703 -55.20 69.81 -41.29
CA GLN A 703 -54.23 70.60 -42.06
C GLN A 703 -53.88 71.94 -41.40
N LYS A 704 -54.84 72.58 -40.70
CA LYS A 704 -54.63 73.90 -40.09
C LYS A 704 -53.81 73.84 -38.81
N MET A 705 -53.85 72.72 -38.10
CA MET A 705 -53.15 72.56 -36.81
C MET A 705 -51.63 72.35 -36.96
N ILE A 706 -51.17 71.89 -38.11
CA ILE A 706 -49.74 71.62 -38.36
C ILE A 706 -48.93 72.92 -38.45
N ASP A 707 -49.49 73.97 -39.07
CA ASP A 707 -48.82 75.28 -39.20
C ASP A 707 -48.68 76.01 -37.84
N HIS A 708 -49.58 75.74 -36.89
CA HIS A 708 -49.50 76.31 -35.54
C HIS A 708 -48.32 75.74 -34.72
N ARG A 709 -47.90 74.51 -35.02
CA ARG A 709 -46.88 73.78 -34.26
C ARG A 709 -45.47 74.40 -34.38
N ASP A 710 -45.18 75.07 -35.50
CA ASP A 710 -43.87 75.67 -35.75
C ASP A 710 -43.65 77.02 -35.04
N ILE A 711 -44.73 77.76 -34.80
CA ILE A 711 -44.68 79.07 -34.13
C ILE A 711 -44.46 78.92 -32.62
N ILE A 712 -44.99 77.85 -32.01
CA ILE A 712 -44.82 77.60 -30.57
C ILE A 712 -43.36 77.20 -30.25
N ARG A 713 -42.71 76.42 -31.13
CA ARG A 713 -41.34 75.90 -30.90
C ARG A 713 -40.28 77.00 -30.95
N THR A 714 -40.43 77.98 -31.85
CA THR A 714 -39.48 79.10 -31.98
C THR A 714 -39.52 80.02 -30.77
N LYS A 715 -40.69 80.21 -30.12
CA LYS A 715 -40.78 80.97 -28.86
C LYS A 715 -40.21 80.23 -27.66
N GLY A 716 -40.35 78.90 -27.58
CA GLY A 716 -39.83 78.11 -26.46
C GLY A 716 -38.29 78.12 -26.33
N LYS A 717 -37.57 78.06 -27.46
CA LYS A 717 -36.09 78.01 -27.45
C LYS A 717 -35.42 79.28 -26.92
N ALA A 718 -36.06 80.45 -27.03
CA ALA A 718 -35.48 81.70 -26.53
C ALA A 718 -35.49 81.83 -25.00
N ILE A 719 -36.40 81.13 -24.30
CA ILE A 719 -36.58 81.26 -22.85
C ILE A 719 -35.61 80.35 -22.07
N GLN A 720 -35.28 79.16 -22.61
CA GLN A 720 -34.42 78.20 -21.93
C GLN A 720 -32.95 78.63 -21.83
N ILE A 721 -32.42 79.35 -22.82
CA ILE A 721 -31.00 79.75 -22.86
C ILE A 721 -30.66 80.79 -21.77
N ALA A 722 -31.63 81.60 -21.33
CA ALA A 722 -31.40 82.65 -20.34
C ALA A 722 -31.28 82.13 -18.89
N SER A 723 -31.75 80.92 -18.58
CA SER A 723 -31.92 80.48 -17.19
C SER A 723 -30.77 79.65 -16.59
N GLN A 724 -29.78 79.19 -17.36
CA GLN A 724 -28.85 78.14 -16.89
C GLN A 724 -27.43 78.58 -16.49
N LYS A 725 -27.08 79.87 -16.48
CA LYS A 725 -25.75 80.35 -16.04
C LYS A 725 -25.80 81.22 -14.79
N ASN A 726 -26.05 80.63 -13.61
CA ASN A 726 -25.53 81.07 -12.30
C ASN A 726 -26.17 80.27 -11.15
N LYS A 727 -25.36 79.55 -10.35
CA LYS A 727 -25.37 79.61 -8.86
C LYS A 727 -24.46 78.57 -8.18
N ASN A 728 -23.61 79.10 -7.28
CA ASN A 728 -23.28 78.64 -5.92
C ASN A 728 -22.06 77.74 -5.68
N GLY A 729 -20.99 78.39 -5.20
CA GLY A 729 -19.86 77.78 -4.49
C GLY A 729 -20.08 77.67 -2.98
N VAL A 730 -19.46 76.64 -2.39
CA VAL A 730 -19.45 76.27 -0.96
C VAL A 730 -18.06 76.56 -0.38
N THR A 731 -18.03 77.04 0.85
CA THR A 731 -16.95 77.79 1.50
C THR A 731 -15.77 76.93 1.99
N ARG A 732 -14.56 77.42 1.71
CA ARG A 732 -13.22 76.84 1.94
C ARG A 732 -12.93 76.25 3.33
N LEU A 733 -13.56 76.74 4.40
CA LEU A 733 -13.27 76.26 5.77
C LEU A 733 -13.93 74.91 6.09
N ALA A 734 -15.02 74.56 5.40
CA ALA A 734 -15.60 73.22 5.48
C ALA A 734 -14.66 72.19 4.83
N VAL A 735 -13.94 72.60 3.77
CA VAL A 735 -13.01 71.75 3.01
C VAL A 735 -11.81 71.31 3.86
N GLU A 736 -11.29 72.17 4.75
CA GLU A 736 -10.10 71.83 5.56
C GLU A 736 -10.38 70.83 6.68
N LYS A 737 -11.53 70.92 7.36
CA LYS A 737 -11.94 69.90 8.34
C LYS A 737 -12.26 68.57 7.67
N GLU A 738 -12.90 68.63 6.51
CA GLU A 738 -13.18 67.43 5.72
C GLU A 738 -11.87 66.78 5.26
N ASN A 739 -10.87 67.55 4.84
CA ASN A 739 -9.55 67.04 4.46
C ASN A 739 -8.85 66.27 5.59
N MET A 740 -8.92 66.75 6.85
CA MET A 740 -8.30 66.05 7.98
C MET A 740 -9.02 64.74 8.33
N ARG A 741 -10.36 64.71 8.23
CA ARG A 741 -11.16 63.49 8.40
C ARG A 741 -10.83 62.48 7.29
N LEU A 742 -10.81 62.95 6.05
CA LEU A 742 -10.45 62.18 4.86
C LEU A 742 -9.03 61.64 4.95
N PHE A 743 -8.07 62.36 5.54
CA PHE A 743 -6.69 61.86 5.66
C PHE A 743 -6.57 60.70 6.65
N LYS A 744 -7.30 60.75 7.79
CA LYS A 744 -7.38 59.63 8.73
C LYS A 744 -8.10 58.43 8.12
N GLU A 745 -9.21 58.66 7.44
CA GLU A 745 -9.95 57.62 6.72
C GLU A 745 -9.12 57.02 5.58
N LEU A 746 -8.35 57.82 4.86
CA LEU A 746 -7.43 57.36 3.80
C LEU A 746 -6.35 56.45 4.36
N ASN A 747 -5.76 56.78 5.51
CA ASN A 747 -4.75 55.92 6.13
C ASN A 747 -5.35 54.61 6.68
N ALA A 748 -6.52 54.67 7.30
CA ALA A 748 -7.25 53.47 7.72
C ALA A 748 -7.61 52.59 6.52
N LYS A 749 -8.13 53.19 5.43
CA LYS A 749 -8.46 52.50 4.18
C LYS A 749 -7.23 51.97 3.46
N ARG A 750 -6.08 52.64 3.52
CA ARG A 750 -4.80 52.11 2.99
C ARG A 750 -4.34 50.88 3.77
N GLN A 751 -4.45 50.90 5.10
CA GLN A 751 -4.07 49.75 5.93
C GLN A 751 -5.04 48.57 5.72
N GLU A 752 -6.34 48.86 5.58
CA GLU A 752 -7.36 47.88 5.22
C GLU A 752 -7.15 47.33 3.80
N SER A 753 -6.85 48.19 2.83
CA SER A 753 -6.52 47.80 1.44
C SER A 753 -5.28 46.91 1.41
N ARG A 754 -4.23 47.21 2.17
CA ARG A 754 -3.03 46.33 2.25
C ARG A 754 -3.35 44.97 2.88
N ARG A 755 -4.21 44.93 3.90
CA ARG A 755 -4.69 43.67 4.49
C ARG A 755 -5.52 42.87 3.51
N LYS A 756 -6.43 43.52 2.78
CA LYS A 756 -7.25 42.90 1.73
C LYS A 756 -6.38 42.43 0.56
N GLU A 757 -5.39 43.20 0.12
CA GLU A 757 -4.45 42.79 -0.91
C GLU A 757 -3.62 41.57 -0.49
N LYS A 758 -3.19 41.50 0.78
CA LYS A 758 -2.52 40.32 1.32
C LYS A 758 -3.44 39.09 1.32
N LEU A 759 -4.69 39.24 1.78
CA LEU A 759 -5.69 38.16 1.74
C LEU A 759 -6.03 37.73 0.31
N VAL A 760 -6.09 38.66 -0.65
CA VAL A 760 -6.29 38.34 -2.07
C VAL A 760 -5.10 37.56 -2.62
N LYS A 761 -3.85 37.95 -2.30
CA LYS A 761 -2.67 37.17 -2.72
C LYS A 761 -2.63 35.77 -2.12
N GLU A 762 -2.99 35.63 -0.84
CA GLU A 762 -3.10 34.32 -0.18
C GLU A 762 -4.20 33.48 -0.84
N SER A 763 -5.37 34.06 -1.10
CA SER A 763 -6.48 33.38 -1.77
C SER A 763 -6.19 33.03 -3.23
N MET A 764 -5.44 33.87 -3.97
CA MET A 764 -4.98 33.56 -5.33
C MET A 764 -3.98 32.39 -5.31
N ALA A 765 -3.02 32.40 -4.38
CA ALA A 765 -2.06 31.29 -4.25
C ALA A 765 -2.74 29.97 -3.85
N GLU A 766 -3.80 30.03 -3.05
CA GLU A 766 -4.62 28.87 -2.71
C GLU A 766 -5.48 28.40 -3.89
N MET A 767 -6.06 29.32 -4.67
CA MET A 767 -6.73 28.99 -5.93
C MET A 767 -5.79 28.35 -6.94
N ASP A 768 -4.57 28.88 -7.13
CA ASP A 768 -3.58 28.31 -8.05
C ASP A 768 -3.15 26.89 -7.62
N ARG A 769 -3.03 26.64 -6.30
CA ARG A 769 -2.78 25.29 -5.78
C ARG A 769 -3.95 24.35 -6.06
N ILE A 770 -5.17 24.78 -5.77
CA ILE A 770 -6.38 23.97 -6.03
C ILE A 770 -6.53 23.70 -7.53
N ALA A 771 -6.28 24.69 -8.40
CA ALA A 771 -6.30 24.52 -9.84
C ALA A 771 -5.25 23.50 -10.31
N ALA A 772 -4.02 23.56 -9.79
CA ALA A 772 -2.98 22.59 -10.11
C ALA A 772 -3.33 21.16 -9.63
N ASP A 773 -4.00 21.02 -8.48
CA ASP A 773 -4.46 19.72 -7.98
C ASP A 773 -5.66 19.20 -8.79
N VAL A 774 -6.58 20.07 -9.21
CA VAL A 774 -7.65 19.73 -10.16
C VAL A 774 -7.06 19.26 -11.49
N ASP A 775 -6.06 19.95 -12.04
CA ASP A 775 -5.41 19.53 -13.28
C ASP A 775 -4.71 18.18 -13.12
N ARG A 776 -4.01 17.93 -12.00
CA ARG A 776 -3.41 16.62 -11.72
C ARG A 776 -4.46 15.52 -11.65
N THR A 777 -5.54 15.73 -10.90
CA THR A 777 -6.61 14.72 -10.80
C THR A 777 -7.31 14.50 -12.13
N GLN A 778 -7.49 15.54 -12.95
CA GLN A 778 -8.01 15.43 -14.31
C GLN A 778 -7.10 14.57 -15.21
N HIS A 779 -5.78 14.73 -15.11
CA HIS A 779 -4.82 13.89 -15.86
C HIS A 779 -4.80 12.44 -15.35
N GLU A 780 -4.95 12.22 -14.04
CA GLU A 780 -5.09 10.88 -13.47
C GLU A 780 -6.37 10.19 -13.96
N ILE A 781 -7.49 10.90 -14.00
CA ILE A 781 -8.76 10.40 -14.55
C ILE A 781 -8.61 10.05 -16.03
N GLN A 782 -8.02 10.94 -16.84
CA GLN A 782 -7.80 10.67 -18.27
C GLN A 782 -6.90 9.45 -18.51
N ASN A 783 -5.87 9.26 -17.67
CA ASN A 783 -5.01 8.07 -17.75
C ASN A 783 -5.76 6.79 -17.34
N LEU A 784 -6.62 6.86 -16.33
CA LEU A 784 -7.46 5.74 -15.92
C LEU A 784 -8.51 5.42 -17.00
N ASP A 785 -9.13 6.41 -17.61
CA ASP A 785 -10.09 6.23 -18.72
C ASP A 785 -9.40 5.56 -19.92
N ALA A 786 -8.19 5.99 -20.28
CA ALA A 786 -7.40 5.35 -21.33
C ALA A 786 -7.04 3.89 -20.99
N GLN A 787 -6.71 3.59 -19.73
CA GLN A 787 -6.47 2.21 -19.28
C GLN A 787 -7.75 1.36 -19.30
N ILE A 788 -8.90 1.95 -18.93
CA ILE A 788 -10.19 1.27 -19.00
C ILE A 788 -10.54 0.94 -20.44
N GLU A 789 -10.33 1.88 -21.38
CA GLU A 789 -10.60 1.67 -22.80
C GLU A 789 -9.68 0.58 -23.40
N ASP A 790 -8.40 0.58 -23.06
CA ASP A 790 -7.46 -0.49 -23.46
C ASP A 790 -7.87 -1.86 -22.90
N LEU A 791 -8.20 -1.94 -21.59
CA LEU A 791 -8.67 -3.18 -20.97
C LEU A 791 -10.00 -3.67 -21.55
N GLN A 792 -10.93 -2.75 -21.88
CA GLN A 792 -12.16 -3.09 -22.57
C GLN A 792 -11.88 -3.65 -23.97
N GLY A 793 -10.94 -3.06 -24.71
CA GLY A 793 -10.46 -3.58 -25.99
C GLY A 793 -9.87 -4.97 -25.87
N GLN A 794 -9.02 -5.22 -24.87
CA GLN A 794 -8.44 -6.54 -24.59
C GLN A 794 -9.51 -7.58 -24.22
N ILE A 795 -10.50 -7.22 -23.40
CA ILE A 795 -11.63 -8.10 -23.04
C ILE A 795 -12.46 -8.44 -24.28
N ALA A 796 -12.73 -7.45 -25.15
CA ALA A 796 -13.48 -7.68 -26.38
C ALA A 796 -12.72 -8.63 -27.32
N ALA A 797 -11.41 -8.44 -27.49
CA ALA A 797 -10.55 -9.33 -28.27
C ALA A 797 -10.53 -10.76 -27.70
N ALA A 798 -10.37 -10.90 -26.37
CA ALA A 798 -10.38 -12.20 -25.70
C ALA A 798 -11.74 -12.91 -25.80
N LYS A 799 -12.85 -12.17 -25.73
CA LYS A 799 -14.20 -12.72 -25.98
C LYS A 799 -14.35 -13.21 -27.43
N LYS A 800 -13.82 -12.47 -28.41
CA LYS A 800 -13.86 -12.85 -29.83
C LYS A 800 -13.05 -14.13 -30.09
N GLU A 801 -11.85 -14.24 -29.52
CA GLU A 801 -11.02 -15.45 -29.52
C GLU A 801 -11.74 -16.65 -28.88
N ARG A 802 -12.33 -16.47 -27.69
CA ARG A 802 -13.09 -17.51 -27.00
C ARG A 802 -14.27 -18.02 -27.86
N ASN A 803 -15.05 -17.11 -28.43
CA ASN A 803 -16.20 -17.49 -29.26
C ASN A 803 -15.76 -18.28 -30.49
N ARG A 804 -14.69 -17.85 -31.18
CA ARG A 804 -14.09 -18.60 -32.29
C ARG A 804 -13.65 -20.00 -31.87
N ALA A 805 -13.00 -20.14 -30.71
CA ALA A 805 -12.58 -21.43 -30.19
C ALA A 805 -13.76 -22.35 -29.81
N GLU A 806 -14.85 -21.78 -29.26
CA GLU A 806 -16.09 -22.53 -28.99
C GLU A 806 -16.76 -23.00 -30.28
N ASP A 807 -16.85 -22.15 -31.31
CA ASP A 807 -17.41 -22.49 -32.60
C ASP A 807 -16.59 -23.58 -33.32
N GLU A 808 -15.25 -23.45 -33.32
CA GLU A 808 -14.36 -24.50 -33.84
C GLU A 808 -14.53 -25.82 -33.07
N LYS A 809 -14.61 -25.76 -31.74
CA LYS A 809 -14.85 -26.95 -30.91
C LYS A 809 -16.19 -27.60 -31.26
N ARG A 810 -17.25 -26.82 -31.45
CA ARG A 810 -18.58 -27.31 -31.82
C ARG A 810 -18.56 -27.95 -33.20
N LEU A 811 -17.86 -27.34 -34.16
CA LEU A 811 -17.67 -27.89 -35.50
C LEU A 811 -16.90 -29.22 -35.45
N ARG A 812 -15.80 -29.29 -34.68
CA ARG A 812 -15.03 -30.52 -34.49
C ARG A 812 -15.84 -31.61 -33.78
N GLN A 813 -16.66 -31.26 -32.79
CA GLN A 813 -17.56 -32.20 -32.11
C GLN A 813 -18.64 -32.74 -33.07
N ASN A 814 -19.24 -31.88 -33.88
CA ASN A 814 -20.21 -32.30 -34.89
C ASN A 814 -19.55 -33.21 -35.94
N ASN A 815 -18.34 -32.89 -36.39
CA ASN A 815 -17.59 -33.74 -37.32
C ASN A 815 -17.21 -35.08 -36.68
N LEU A 816 -16.79 -35.10 -35.41
CA LEU A 816 -16.53 -36.32 -34.66
C LEU A 816 -17.79 -37.19 -34.55
N GLN A 817 -18.94 -36.57 -34.27
CA GLN A 817 -20.21 -37.28 -34.19
C GLN A 817 -20.59 -37.89 -35.54
N ARG A 818 -20.43 -37.15 -36.64
CA ARG A 818 -20.65 -37.66 -38.00
C ARG A 818 -19.74 -38.83 -38.34
N LEU A 819 -18.47 -38.78 -37.94
CA LEU A 819 -17.53 -39.89 -38.13
C LEU A 819 -17.92 -41.12 -37.30
N ARG A 820 -18.36 -40.93 -36.05
CA ARG A 820 -18.88 -42.02 -35.21
C ARG A 820 -20.16 -42.64 -35.77
N ASP A 821 -21.07 -41.81 -36.27
CA ASP A 821 -22.29 -42.29 -36.92
C ASP A 821 -21.94 -43.08 -38.19
N ALA A 822 -20.88 -42.70 -38.91
CA ALA A 822 -20.41 -43.42 -40.10
C ALA A 822 -19.77 -44.76 -39.74
N GLU A 823 -18.97 -44.80 -38.66
CA GLU A 823 -18.41 -46.03 -38.10
C GLU A 823 -19.50 -46.99 -37.60
N ALA A 824 -20.58 -46.46 -37.03
CA ALA A 824 -21.75 -47.21 -36.61
C ALA A 824 -22.73 -47.56 -37.74
N GLY A 825 -22.47 -47.12 -38.98
CA GLY A 825 -23.35 -47.33 -40.14
C GLY A 825 -24.68 -46.54 -40.12
N ALA A 826 -24.83 -45.59 -39.19
CA ALA A 826 -26.02 -44.74 -39.04
C ALA A 826 -25.92 -43.40 -39.80
N TYR A 827 -24.76 -43.08 -40.38
CA TYR A 827 -24.55 -41.83 -41.11
C TYR A 827 -25.37 -41.79 -42.41
N ARG A 828 -26.34 -40.86 -42.46
CA ARG A 828 -27.07 -40.54 -43.69
C ARG A 828 -26.32 -39.46 -44.46
N LEU A 829 -25.97 -39.75 -45.71
CA LEU A 829 -25.54 -38.70 -46.65
C LEU A 829 -26.71 -37.72 -46.83
N MET A 830 -26.48 -36.46 -46.44
CA MET A 830 -27.44 -35.38 -46.66
C MET A 830 -27.49 -34.93 -48.13
N CYS A 831 -26.47 -35.26 -48.91
CA CYS A 831 -26.37 -34.92 -50.33
C CYS A 831 -25.52 -35.98 -51.03
N TYR A 832 -26.01 -36.50 -52.15
CA TYR A 832 -25.25 -37.42 -52.99
C TYR A 832 -24.29 -36.63 -53.90
N PRO A 833 -23.15 -37.21 -54.32
CA PRO A 833 -22.14 -36.49 -55.12
C PRO A 833 -22.69 -35.83 -56.39
N GLU A 834 -23.75 -36.40 -56.99
CA GLU A 834 -24.43 -35.87 -58.18
C GLU A 834 -25.25 -34.59 -57.89
N GLU A 835 -25.75 -34.43 -56.67
CA GLU A 835 -26.55 -33.28 -56.22
C GLU A 835 -25.70 -32.20 -55.52
N ALA A 836 -24.42 -32.50 -55.26
CA ALA A 836 -23.54 -31.63 -54.48
C ALA A 836 -23.38 -30.25 -55.11
N ALA A 837 -23.31 -30.15 -56.43
CA ALA A 837 -23.21 -28.88 -57.14
C ALA A 837 -24.50 -28.04 -57.01
N THR A 838 -25.66 -28.68 -57.13
CA THR A 838 -26.97 -28.00 -57.00
C THR A 838 -27.25 -27.56 -55.57
N GLU A 839 -26.91 -28.41 -54.59
CA GLU A 839 -27.11 -28.08 -53.17
C GLU A 839 -26.09 -27.03 -52.71
N ALA A 840 -24.84 -27.08 -53.19
CA ALA A 840 -23.87 -26.02 -52.96
C ALA A 840 -24.34 -24.68 -53.54
N ALA A 841 -24.92 -24.67 -54.75
CA ALA A 841 -25.51 -23.46 -55.33
C ALA A 841 -26.68 -22.94 -54.49
N ARG A 842 -27.57 -23.82 -54.02
CA ARG A 842 -28.71 -23.46 -53.15
C ARG A 842 -28.24 -22.89 -51.80
N LEU A 843 -27.21 -23.48 -51.20
CA LEU A 843 -26.63 -23.00 -49.94
C LEU A 843 -25.92 -21.66 -50.14
N ASP A 844 -25.20 -21.47 -51.25
CA ASP A 844 -24.55 -20.18 -51.56
C ASP A 844 -25.60 -19.09 -51.85
N GLU A 845 -26.70 -19.43 -52.50
CA GLU A 845 -27.83 -18.51 -52.70
C GLU A 845 -28.52 -18.15 -51.38
N GLY A 846 -28.74 -19.14 -50.50
CA GLY A 846 -29.22 -18.90 -49.14
C GLY A 846 -28.25 -18.03 -48.32
N ARG A 847 -26.95 -18.26 -48.45
CA ARG A 847 -25.89 -17.46 -47.82
C ARG A 847 -25.93 -16.01 -48.31
N ARG A 848 -26.01 -15.78 -49.63
CA ARG A 848 -26.17 -14.44 -50.21
C ARG A 848 -27.45 -13.76 -49.74
N ALA A 849 -28.57 -14.48 -49.67
CA ALA A 849 -29.82 -13.92 -49.17
C ALA A 849 -29.69 -13.46 -47.71
N VAL A 850 -29.02 -14.25 -46.86
CA VAL A 850 -28.74 -13.84 -45.47
C VAL A 850 -27.84 -12.62 -45.43
N VAL A 851 -26.73 -12.60 -46.19
CA VAL A 851 -25.83 -11.44 -46.25
C VAL A 851 -26.57 -10.19 -46.69
N ASN A 852 -27.43 -10.26 -47.72
CA ASN A 852 -28.23 -9.13 -48.18
C ASN A 852 -29.19 -8.62 -47.09
N ILE A 853 -29.85 -9.52 -46.35
CA ILE A 853 -30.71 -9.14 -45.22
C ILE A 853 -29.88 -8.43 -44.13
N MET A 854 -28.65 -8.89 -43.89
CA MET A 854 -27.76 -8.26 -42.92
C MET A 854 -27.27 -6.88 -43.38
N GLU A 855 -27.02 -6.69 -44.67
CA GLU A 855 -26.73 -5.38 -45.26
C GLU A 855 -27.92 -4.43 -45.15
N GLU A 856 -29.14 -4.91 -45.44
CA GLU A 856 -30.37 -4.13 -45.26
C GLU A 856 -30.59 -3.74 -43.79
N LEU A 857 -30.37 -4.67 -42.86
CA LEU A 857 -30.44 -4.40 -41.42
C LEU A 857 -29.36 -3.40 -40.99
N SER A 858 -28.15 -3.49 -41.56
CA SER A 858 -27.07 -2.55 -41.28
C SER A 858 -27.39 -1.15 -41.80
N ALA A 859 -28.13 -1.05 -42.90
CA ALA A 859 -28.60 0.23 -43.43
C ALA A 859 -29.76 0.82 -42.61
N GLN A 860 -30.68 -0.02 -42.12
CA GLN A 860 -31.80 0.41 -41.28
C GLN A 860 -31.39 0.77 -39.85
N PHE A 861 -30.35 0.11 -39.32
CA PHE A 861 -29.85 0.30 -37.97
C PHE A 861 -28.33 0.51 -37.99
N PRO A 862 -27.86 1.75 -38.27
CA PRO A 862 -26.43 2.06 -38.35
C PRO A 862 -25.66 1.71 -37.08
N ASP A 863 -26.31 1.81 -35.91
CA ASP A 863 -25.72 1.49 -34.62
C ASP A 863 -25.35 -0.01 -34.47
N LEU A 864 -26.04 -0.88 -35.22
CA LEU A 864 -25.78 -2.32 -35.25
C LEU A 864 -24.81 -2.74 -36.34
N ALA A 865 -24.42 -1.82 -37.24
CA ALA A 865 -23.55 -2.10 -38.38
C ALA A 865 -22.24 -2.84 -38.00
N PRO A 866 -21.51 -2.46 -36.93
CA PRO A 866 -20.29 -3.17 -36.55
C PRO A 866 -20.55 -4.63 -36.16
N SER A 867 -21.65 -4.88 -35.44
CA SER A 867 -22.04 -6.23 -35.00
C SER A 867 -22.51 -7.08 -36.17
N LEU A 868 -23.27 -6.48 -37.10
CA LEU A 868 -23.75 -7.15 -38.31
C LEU A 868 -22.60 -7.45 -39.27
N GLN A 869 -21.59 -6.58 -39.38
CA GLN A 869 -20.42 -6.80 -40.22
C GLN A 869 -19.51 -7.92 -39.68
N ASP A 870 -19.39 -8.03 -38.35
CA ASP A 870 -18.73 -9.17 -37.71
C ASP A 870 -19.48 -10.50 -37.96
N LEU A 871 -20.81 -10.49 -37.99
CA LEU A 871 -21.60 -11.67 -38.36
C LEU A 871 -21.48 -11.99 -39.86
N MET A 872 -21.49 -11.00 -40.75
CA MET A 872 -21.33 -11.18 -42.20
C MET A 872 -19.97 -11.81 -42.56
N THR A 873 -18.91 -11.52 -41.80
CA THR A 873 -17.59 -12.17 -42.00
C THR A 873 -17.52 -13.60 -41.47
N SER A 874 -18.45 -14.00 -40.60
CA SER A 874 -18.55 -15.37 -40.06
C SER A 874 -19.37 -16.31 -40.97
N VAL A 875 -20.28 -15.74 -41.77
CA VAL A 875 -21.16 -16.44 -42.72
C VAL A 875 -20.46 -16.69 -44.05
#